data_AF-A0AAE6G663-F1
#
_entry.id   AF-A0AAE6G663-F1
#
_cell.length_a   1.000
_cell.length_b   1.000
_cell.length_c   1.000
_cell.angle_alpha   90.00
_cell.angle_beta   90.00
_cell.angle_gamma   90.00
#
_symmetry.space_group_name_H-M   'P 1'
#
loop_
_entity.id
_entity.type
_entity.pdbx_description
1 polymer ?
#
loop_
_entity_poly.entity_id
_entity_poly.type
_entity_poly.pdbx_seq_one_letter_code
_entity_poly.pdbx_strand_id
1 'polypeptide(L)'
;MGAPSALDPTLHVPSSLEFVSGISLVPSDSPARELLAAAAARAGLRVVGGLEEASLALVDLTAPGGLAAGQALLDAALAAHLTLVVLVAPGESHFAAAQSLKPADVLTAPVAMHELAWRLQCAAERHVEREEQARSQEDLALLLELTADYAETSDVEALLHGVTRRLAEKLDIARATLVMLGRSADEGIIVAASDDPTLKDLRIDLSRYPEIREVMRTGKPVVMQEASTHPLLGDVERRAVAARGIHAIAALPLPIRGQVRGVLLLRAAGRRRTFTPREIDFLTTVAHATAVALRNASVLQSVRGQTEAEKTARLAAEEQAASFKPYQLFFAHVSEGVAILDDKACVLSLNPSGAAMLDVDAPDARGRHLHQVTQPVDENVLMELVTTAARGEARSGADVQVCTRTGRRLTLSMSAAPLRDEEAATILSFRDVTDARRLEDELLQTKDFLERLIDSSVDAIIAADLKGRIILFNKGAEALCGYTAQEALGGGLSVHQLYPPGVAKRVMAMIRAPEHGGKGRLSLIREELVHRSGERVPVNLTASIVYEGGREVFSVGIFTDMRARMQLERKLSDVETRLEESEKSAVIVALAGTAAHELNQPLTSVMGYAELLKRKLKEDDFAWKPVDIIYREAERMAEIVRKIGKITRYETKSYMGAQQILDLDKATSHED
;
A
#
# COMPACT_ATOMS: atom_id res chain seq x y z
N MET A 1 33.00 -106.87 7.53
CA MET A 1 32.26 -107.87 6.75
C MET A 1 30.82 -107.42 6.66
N GLY A 2 30.31 -107.26 5.44
CA GLY A 2 28.95 -106.81 5.13
C GLY A 2 28.91 -106.48 3.65
N ALA A 3 28.55 -107.47 2.83
CA ALA A 3 28.54 -107.42 1.37
C ALA A 3 27.49 -106.41 0.83
N PRO A 4 27.71 -105.80 -0.34
CA PRO A 4 26.67 -105.05 -1.03
C PRO A 4 25.73 -106.02 -1.73
N SER A 5 24.44 -106.02 -1.36
CA SER A 5 23.41 -106.83 -2.02
C SER A 5 22.93 -106.16 -3.30
N ALA A 6 23.02 -106.93 -4.39
CA ALA A 6 22.21 -106.94 -5.60
C ALA A 6 21.42 -105.67 -5.98
N LEU A 7 21.81 -105.12 -7.14
CA LEU A 7 20.99 -104.28 -8.01
C LEU A 7 19.64 -104.95 -8.28
N ASP A 8 18.56 -104.27 -7.91
CA ASP A 8 17.18 -104.61 -8.25
C ASP A 8 16.85 -104.04 -9.65
N PRO A 9 16.51 -104.86 -10.67
CA PRO A 9 16.29 -104.41 -12.04
C PRO A 9 14.80 -104.15 -12.32
N THR A 10 14.11 -103.43 -11.45
CA THR A 10 12.74 -102.97 -11.71
C THR A 10 12.73 -101.45 -11.84
N LEU A 11 12.85 -100.99 -13.10
CA LEU A 11 12.36 -99.67 -13.49
C LEU A 11 10.89 -99.58 -13.03
N HIS A 12 10.66 -98.77 -11.99
CA HIS A 12 9.34 -98.27 -11.66
C HIS A 12 8.83 -97.47 -12.87
N VAL A 13 7.99 -98.10 -13.69
CA VAL A 13 7.12 -97.38 -14.63
C VAL A 13 6.03 -96.73 -13.78
N PRO A 14 5.91 -95.39 -13.72
CA PRO A 14 4.80 -94.74 -13.05
C PRO A 14 3.51 -95.07 -13.80
N SER A 15 2.62 -95.80 -13.14
CA SER A 15 1.28 -96.13 -13.62
C SER A 15 0.35 -94.92 -13.50
N SER A 16 0.56 -93.93 -14.37
CA SER A 16 -0.39 -92.86 -14.72
C SER A 16 0.21 -91.98 -15.83
N LEU A 17 0.45 -92.56 -17.01
CA LEU A 17 0.82 -91.82 -18.21
C LEU A 17 -0.46 -91.36 -18.93
N GLU A 18 -1.04 -90.25 -18.48
CA GLU A 18 -1.73 -89.38 -19.43
C GLU A 18 -0.67 -88.92 -20.44
N PHE A 19 -0.89 -89.16 -21.73
CA PHE A 19 0.08 -88.83 -22.78
C PHE A 19 0.35 -87.32 -22.80
N VAL A 20 1.50 -86.87 -22.29
CA VAL A 20 1.80 -85.43 -22.10
C VAL A 20 2.19 -84.71 -23.40
N SER A 21 2.52 -85.43 -24.48
CA SER A 21 2.91 -84.79 -25.75
C SER A 21 2.64 -85.69 -26.96
N GLY A 22 2.11 -85.11 -28.03
CA GLY A 22 1.92 -85.79 -29.32
C GLY A 22 3.20 -85.75 -30.16
N ILE A 23 3.51 -86.82 -30.88
CA ILE A 23 4.60 -86.86 -31.86
C ILE A 23 4.09 -87.23 -33.24
N SER A 24 4.52 -86.51 -34.27
CA SER A 24 4.19 -86.80 -35.67
C SER A 24 5.43 -87.21 -36.46
N LEU A 25 5.24 -88.02 -37.49
CA LEU A 25 6.29 -88.44 -38.43
C LEU A 25 6.17 -87.66 -39.73
N VAL A 26 7.29 -87.16 -40.24
CA VAL A 26 7.35 -86.37 -41.46
C VAL A 26 8.46 -86.92 -42.37
N PRO A 27 8.17 -87.48 -43.56
CA PRO A 27 6.85 -87.63 -44.18
C PRO A 27 6.09 -88.85 -43.63
N SER A 28 4.76 -88.85 -43.74
CA SER A 28 3.88 -89.84 -43.08
C SER A 28 4.00 -91.27 -43.63
N ASP A 29 4.60 -91.41 -44.82
CA ASP A 29 4.92 -92.65 -45.54
C ASP A 29 6.36 -93.13 -45.29
N SER A 30 7.09 -92.52 -44.35
CA SER A 30 8.46 -92.94 -44.00
C SER A 30 8.53 -94.42 -43.53
N PRO A 31 9.58 -95.16 -43.93
CA PRO A 31 9.82 -96.53 -43.48
C PRO A 31 10.15 -96.62 -41.98
N ALA A 32 10.50 -95.50 -41.32
CA ALA A 32 10.76 -95.44 -39.89
C ALA A 32 9.49 -95.42 -39.01
N ARG A 33 8.30 -95.48 -39.61
CA ARG A 33 7.02 -95.36 -38.90
C ARG A 33 6.80 -96.41 -37.81
N GLU A 34 7.12 -97.67 -38.09
CA GLU A 34 6.99 -98.75 -37.10
C GLU A 34 7.99 -98.57 -35.94
N LEU A 35 9.22 -98.15 -36.26
CA LEU A 35 10.27 -97.86 -35.28
C LEU A 35 9.88 -96.67 -34.38
N LEU A 36 9.35 -95.60 -34.96
CA LEU A 36 8.84 -94.45 -34.22
C LEU A 36 7.68 -94.85 -33.31
N ALA A 37 6.71 -95.63 -33.80
CA ALA A 37 5.57 -96.06 -32.99
C ALA A 37 6.01 -96.86 -31.76
N ALA A 38 6.96 -97.78 -31.94
CA ALA A 38 7.52 -98.57 -30.84
C ALA A 38 8.33 -97.71 -29.85
N ALA A 39 9.13 -96.77 -30.34
CA ALA A 39 9.93 -95.88 -29.50
C ALA A 39 9.07 -94.84 -28.76
N ALA A 40 8.07 -94.27 -29.41
CA ALA A 40 7.13 -93.30 -28.84
C ALA A 40 6.31 -93.93 -27.71
N ALA A 41 5.80 -95.16 -27.88
CA ALA A 41 5.11 -95.88 -26.82
C ALA A 41 5.99 -96.11 -25.59
N ARG A 42 7.29 -96.36 -25.78
CA ARG A 42 8.27 -96.56 -24.70
C ARG A 42 8.68 -95.24 -24.03
N ALA A 43 8.66 -94.14 -24.77
CA ALA A 43 8.90 -92.78 -24.28
C ALA A 43 7.66 -92.13 -23.63
N GLY A 44 6.50 -92.81 -23.61
CA GLY A 44 5.25 -92.25 -23.09
C GLY A 44 4.57 -91.22 -24.01
N LEU A 45 4.92 -91.20 -25.30
CA LEU A 45 4.40 -90.26 -26.30
C LEU A 45 3.29 -90.88 -27.15
N ARG A 46 2.33 -90.06 -27.58
CA ARG A 46 1.24 -90.48 -28.48
C ARG A 46 1.60 -90.14 -29.92
N VAL A 47 1.66 -91.14 -30.80
CA VAL A 47 1.81 -90.87 -32.24
C VAL A 47 0.51 -90.28 -32.78
N VAL A 48 0.57 -89.07 -33.33
CA VAL A 48 -0.57 -88.34 -33.88
C VAL A 48 -0.44 -88.21 -35.40
N GLY A 49 -1.57 -88.26 -36.11
CA GLY A 49 -1.59 -88.18 -37.58
C GLY A 49 -1.53 -86.76 -38.15
N GLY A 50 -1.89 -85.75 -37.34
CA GLY A 50 -1.88 -84.34 -37.72
C GLY A 50 -0.84 -83.54 -36.93
N LEU A 51 -0.28 -82.51 -37.56
CA LEU A 51 0.71 -81.62 -36.95
C LEU A 51 0.10 -80.68 -35.89
N GLU A 52 -1.21 -80.45 -35.91
CA GLU A 52 -1.93 -79.60 -34.94
C GLU A 52 -2.00 -80.19 -33.53
N GLU A 53 -1.93 -81.52 -33.41
CA GLU A 53 -1.93 -82.22 -32.12
C GLU A 53 -0.53 -82.66 -31.69
N ALA A 54 0.50 -82.28 -32.45
CA ALA A 54 1.88 -82.68 -32.23
C ALA A 54 2.64 -81.57 -31.48
N SER A 55 3.41 -81.99 -30.49
CA SER A 55 4.38 -81.18 -29.75
C SER A 55 5.80 -81.41 -30.27
N LEU A 56 6.02 -82.61 -30.83
CA LEU A 56 7.27 -83.02 -31.46
C LEU A 56 7.00 -83.50 -32.89
N ALA A 57 7.97 -83.30 -33.78
CA ALA A 57 7.96 -83.92 -35.09
C ALA A 57 9.29 -84.65 -35.32
N LEU A 58 9.21 -85.95 -35.66
CA LEU A 58 10.35 -86.69 -36.18
C LEU A 58 10.38 -86.52 -37.70
N VAL A 59 11.37 -85.79 -38.20
CA VAL A 59 11.57 -85.57 -39.64
C VAL A 59 12.58 -86.60 -40.15
N ASP A 60 12.12 -87.54 -40.98
CA ASP A 60 12.96 -88.57 -41.58
C ASP A 60 13.50 -88.12 -42.94
N LEU A 61 14.76 -87.68 -42.96
CA LEU A 61 15.47 -87.31 -44.19
C LEU A 61 16.02 -88.50 -44.96
N THR A 62 15.90 -89.72 -44.42
CA THR A 62 16.25 -90.94 -45.16
C THR A 62 15.14 -91.38 -46.13
N ALA A 63 13.92 -90.88 -45.92
CA ALA A 63 12.78 -91.10 -46.80
C ALA A 63 12.82 -90.18 -48.05
N PRO A 64 12.35 -90.66 -49.21
CA PRO A 64 12.25 -89.83 -50.41
C PRO A 64 11.33 -88.62 -50.14
N GLY A 65 11.81 -87.41 -50.40
CA GLY A 65 11.06 -86.17 -50.17
C GLY A 65 11.08 -85.66 -48.73
N GLY A 66 11.77 -86.32 -47.80
CA GLY A 66 11.82 -85.93 -46.39
C GLY A 66 12.35 -84.51 -46.13
N LEU A 67 13.33 -84.05 -46.92
CA LEU A 67 13.84 -82.67 -46.81
C LEU A 67 12.80 -81.63 -47.23
N ALA A 68 12.07 -81.87 -48.32
CA ALA A 68 11.01 -80.97 -48.78
C ALA A 68 9.85 -80.94 -47.78
N ALA A 69 9.49 -82.09 -47.19
CA ALA A 69 8.47 -82.18 -46.15
C ALA A 69 8.90 -81.47 -44.85
N GLY A 70 10.17 -81.59 -44.45
CA GLY A 70 10.72 -80.86 -43.31
C GLY A 70 10.77 -79.34 -43.52
N GLN A 71 11.11 -78.88 -44.73
CA GLN A 71 11.10 -77.45 -45.08
C GLN A 71 9.67 -76.88 -45.11
N ALA A 72 8.71 -77.61 -45.70
CA ALA A 72 7.31 -77.24 -45.68
C ALA A 72 6.75 -77.12 -44.25
N LEU A 73 7.28 -77.90 -43.30
CA LEU A 73 6.91 -77.80 -41.90
C LEU A 73 7.42 -76.51 -41.26
N LEU A 74 8.62 -76.01 -41.61
CA LEU A 74 9.14 -74.73 -41.14
C LEU A 74 8.34 -73.53 -41.67
N ASP A 75 7.81 -73.64 -42.89
CA ASP A 75 6.98 -72.59 -43.50
C ASP A 75 5.53 -72.59 -42.95
N ALA A 76 5.14 -73.64 -42.22
CA ALA A 76 3.83 -73.71 -41.58
C ALA A 76 3.77 -72.85 -40.31
N ALA A 77 2.64 -72.21 -40.04
CA ALA A 77 2.42 -71.40 -38.83
C ALA A 77 2.64 -72.17 -37.50
N LEU A 78 2.56 -73.51 -37.54
CA LEU A 78 2.76 -74.39 -36.40
C LEU A 78 4.25 -74.66 -36.07
N ALA A 79 5.17 -74.28 -36.97
CA ALA A 79 6.61 -74.54 -36.81
C ALA A 79 7.20 -73.97 -35.52
N ALA A 80 6.68 -72.82 -35.08
CA ALA A 80 7.17 -72.11 -33.89
C ALA A 80 6.95 -72.89 -32.58
N HIS A 81 5.99 -73.82 -32.57
CA HIS A 81 5.60 -74.59 -31.38
C HIS A 81 6.04 -76.06 -31.45
N LEU A 82 6.63 -76.51 -32.56
CA LEU A 82 7.06 -77.89 -32.75
C LEU A 82 8.53 -78.10 -32.41
N THR A 83 8.82 -79.10 -31.60
CA THR A 83 10.19 -79.55 -31.35
C THR A 83 10.61 -80.57 -32.40
N LEU A 84 11.57 -80.21 -33.25
CA LEU A 84 12.00 -81.05 -34.37
C LEU A 84 13.14 -81.99 -33.96
N VAL A 85 12.96 -83.29 -34.20
CA VAL A 85 14.02 -84.30 -34.15
C VAL A 85 14.22 -84.81 -35.57
N VAL A 86 15.46 -84.85 -36.05
CA VAL A 86 15.72 -85.22 -37.46
C VAL A 86 16.47 -86.53 -37.54
N LEU A 87 16.00 -87.47 -38.35
CA LEU A 87 16.70 -88.71 -38.69
C LEU A 87 17.41 -88.54 -40.04
N VAL A 88 18.74 -88.74 -40.08
CA VAL A 88 19.58 -88.58 -41.27
C VAL A 88 20.34 -89.84 -41.63
N ALA A 89 20.66 -90.02 -42.90
CA ALA A 89 21.61 -91.04 -43.35
C ALA A 89 23.05 -90.57 -43.06
N PRO A 90 24.00 -91.50 -42.84
CA PRO A 90 25.40 -91.14 -42.64
C PRO A 90 25.97 -90.42 -43.88
N GLY A 91 26.69 -89.31 -43.67
CA GLY A 91 27.37 -88.53 -44.71
C GLY A 91 27.17 -87.02 -44.58
N GLU A 92 28.22 -86.24 -44.84
CA GLU A 92 28.25 -84.77 -44.58
C GLU A 92 27.12 -84.00 -45.28
N SER A 93 26.74 -84.37 -46.50
CA SER A 93 25.66 -83.72 -47.25
C SER A 93 24.30 -83.83 -46.56
N HIS A 94 24.02 -84.95 -45.89
CA HIS A 94 22.75 -85.18 -45.18
C HIS A 94 22.67 -84.40 -43.86
N PHE A 95 23.80 -84.27 -43.15
CA PHE A 95 23.87 -83.42 -41.96
C PHE A 95 23.78 -81.93 -42.30
N ALA A 96 24.39 -81.49 -43.41
CA ALA A 96 24.24 -80.12 -43.90
C ALA A 96 22.78 -79.79 -44.25
N ALA A 97 22.06 -80.75 -44.84
CA ALA A 97 20.62 -80.62 -45.12
C ALA A 97 19.79 -80.49 -43.81
N ALA A 98 20.10 -81.30 -42.78
CA ALA A 98 19.43 -81.21 -41.49
C ALA A 98 19.67 -79.87 -40.76
N GLN A 99 20.82 -79.23 -40.95
CA GLN A 99 21.11 -77.93 -40.32
C GLN A 99 20.12 -76.83 -40.74
N SER A 100 19.61 -76.89 -41.97
CA SER A 100 18.60 -75.94 -42.47
C SER A 100 17.28 -76.01 -41.69
N LEU A 101 17.00 -77.15 -41.05
CA LEU A 101 15.79 -77.37 -40.26
C LEU A 101 15.91 -76.91 -38.80
N LYS A 102 17.12 -76.50 -38.35
CA LYS A 102 17.45 -76.14 -36.96
C LYS A 102 16.84 -77.10 -35.91
N PRO A 103 17.09 -78.42 -36.02
CA PRO A 103 16.45 -79.39 -35.15
C PRO A 103 16.95 -79.30 -33.70
N ALA A 104 16.10 -79.71 -32.78
CA ALA A 104 16.43 -79.84 -31.37
C ALA A 104 17.36 -81.04 -31.10
N ASP A 105 17.30 -82.08 -31.94
CA ASP A 105 18.23 -83.22 -31.92
C ASP A 105 18.36 -83.87 -33.31
N VAL A 106 19.49 -84.51 -33.58
CA VAL A 106 19.79 -85.21 -34.84
C VAL A 106 20.20 -86.64 -34.57
N LEU A 107 19.60 -87.58 -35.30
CA LEU A 107 19.77 -89.02 -35.21
C LEU A 107 20.35 -89.57 -36.51
N THR A 108 21.24 -90.56 -36.44
CA THR A 108 21.82 -91.20 -37.64
C THR A 108 21.24 -92.59 -37.86
N ALA A 109 20.69 -92.87 -39.02
CA ALA A 109 20.17 -94.19 -39.36
C ALA A 109 21.29 -95.21 -39.66
N PRO A 110 21.16 -96.50 -39.26
CA PRO A 110 20.07 -97.08 -38.47
C PRO A 110 20.18 -96.75 -36.97
N VAL A 111 19.07 -96.36 -36.34
CA VAL A 111 19.00 -96.03 -34.90
C VAL A 111 18.40 -97.17 -34.10
N ALA A 112 18.98 -97.46 -32.93
CA ALA A 112 18.43 -98.43 -31.99
C ALA A 112 17.15 -97.91 -31.30
N MET A 113 16.14 -98.76 -31.13
CA MET A 113 14.85 -98.37 -30.54
C MET A 113 14.97 -97.77 -29.13
N HIS A 114 15.89 -98.27 -28.29
CA HIS A 114 16.11 -97.70 -26.95
C HIS A 114 16.73 -96.30 -26.99
N GLU A 115 17.58 -96.01 -27.98
CA GLU A 115 18.21 -94.70 -28.14
C GLU A 115 17.19 -93.70 -28.69
N LEU A 116 16.39 -94.11 -29.67
CA LEU A 116 15.27 -93.30 -30.17
C LEU A 116 14.30 -92.96 -29.04
N ALA A 117 13.87 -93.96 -28.27
CA ALA A 117 12.94 -93.74 -27.16
C ALA A 117 13.49 -92.76 -26.12
N TRP A 118 14.76 -92.93 -25.70
CA TRP A 118 15.40 -92.03 -24.74
C TRP A 118 15.52 -90.60 -25.26
N ARG A 119 15.98 -90.40 -26.50
CA ARG A 119 16.12 -89.06 -27.07
C ARG A 119 14.78 -88.39 -27.33
N LEU A 120 13.75 -89.15 -27.73
CA LEU A 120 12.39 -88.63 -27.86
C LEU A 120 11.82 -88.19 -26.49
N GLN A 121 12.06 -88.96 -25.43
CA GLN A 121 11.68 -88.57 -24.07
C GLN A 121 12.38 -87.27 -23.65
N CYS A 122 13.71 -87.16 -23.81
CA CYS A 122 14.44 -85.94 -23.48
C CYS A 122 14.01 -84.74 -24.33
N ALA A 123 13.69 -84.94 -25.61
CA ALA A 123 13.17 -83.90 -26.48
C ALA A 123 11.78 -83.40 -26.00
N ALA A 124 10.94 -84.31 -25.51
CA ALA A 124 9.63 -83.97 -24.98
C ALA A 124 9.72 -83.23 -23.64
N GLU A 125 10.57 -83.69 -22.72
CA GLU A 125 10.84 -83.00 -21.44
C GLU A 125 11.33 -81.57 -21.67
N ARG A 126 12.28 -81.36 -22.59
CA ARG A 126 12.77 -80.03 -22.96
C ARG A 126 11.71 -79.15 -23.62
N HIS A 127 10.81 -79.75 -24.40
CA HIS A 127 9.71 -79.00 -25.00
C HIS A 127 8.76 -78.46 -23.93
N VAL A 128 8.35 -79.32 -22.97
CA VAL A 128 7.51 -78.92 -21.84
C VAL A 128 8.19 -77.81 -21.02
N GLU A 129 9.48 -77.94 -20.70
CA GLU A 129 10.23 -76.92 -19.97
C GLU A 129 10.26 -75.57 -20.72
N ARG A 130 10.49 -75.59 -22.05
CA ARG A 130 10.46 -74.36 -22.86
C ARG A 130 9.08 -73.72 -22.90
N GLU A 131 8.00 -74.51 -23.01
CA GLU A 131 6.64 -73.97 -22.96
C GLU A 131 6.34 -73.34 -21.60
N GLU A 132 6.76 -73.98 -20.50
CA GLU A 132 6.58 -73.45 -19.15
C GLU A 132 7.33 -72.12 -18.96
N GLN A 133 8.57 -72.05 -19.45
CA GLN A 133 9.40 -70.85 -19.45
C GLN A 133 8.80 -69.73 -20.31
N ALA A 134 8.38 -70.03 -21.55
CA ALA A 134 7.75 -69.05 -22.44
C ALA A 134 6.49 -68.46 -21.80
N ARG A 135 5.60 -69.30 -21.27
CA ARG A 135 4.42 -68.85 -20.51
C ARG A 135 4.83 -68.01 -19.29
N SER A 136 5.93 -68.35 -18.61
CA SER A 136 6.38 -67.64 -17.40
C SER A 136 6.94 -66.26 -17.74
N GLN A 137 7.58 -66.14 -18.89
CA GLN A 137 8.05 -64.88 -19.42
C GLN A 137 6.89 -63.99 -19.85
N GLU A 138 5.85 -64.54 -20.47
CA GLU A 138 4.61 -63.81 -20.78
C GLU A 138 3.86 -63.33 -19.53
N ASP A 139 3.72 -64.20 -18.52
CA ASP A 139 3.14 -63.84 -17.22
C ASP A 139 3.93 -62.69 -16.57
N LEU A 140 5.27 -62.78 -16.56
CA LEU A 140 6.13 -61.74 -16.00
C LEU A 140 6.03 -60.43 -16.80
N ALA A 141 5.99 -60.49 -18.12
CA ALA A 141 5.84 -59.31 -18.98
C ALA A 141 4.53 -58.57 -18.68
N LEU A 142 3.41 -59.30 -18.58
CA LEU A 142 2.12 -58.70 -18.23
C LEU A 142 2.13 -58.09 -16.82
N LEU A 143 2.76 -58.76 -15.84
CA LEU A 143 2.91 -58.19 -14.50
C LEU A 143 3.70 -56.87 -14.54
N LEU A 144 4.82 -56.84 -15.27
CA LEU A 144 5.64 -55.64 -15.40
C LEU A 144 4.87 -54.49 -16.05
N GLU A 145 4.15 -54.76 -17.15
CA GLU A 145 3.30 -53.76 -17.81
C GLU A 145 2.23 -53.20 -16.86
N LEU A 146 1.49 -54.06 -16.16
CA LEU A 146 0.47 -53.63 -15.20
C LEU A 146 1.09 -52.80 -14.06
N THR A 147 2.27 -53.18 -13.56
CA THR A 147 2.97 -52.40 -12.53
C THR A 147 3.53 -51.06 -13.01
N ALA A 148 3.93 -50.97 -14.29
CA ALA A 148 4.32 -49.70 -14.89
C ALA A 148 3.12 -48.75 -15.02
N ASP A 149 1.98 -49.25 -15.50
CA ASP A 149 0.73 -48.49 -15.58
C ASP A 149 0.31 -47.96 -14.19
N TYR A 150 0.54 -48.73 -13.12
CA TYR A 150 0.31 -48.31 -11.73
C TYR A 150 1.17 -47.13 -11.28
N ALA A 151 2.38 -46.99 -11.81
CA ALA A 151 3.29 -45.92 -11.45
C ALA A 151 3.04 -44.63 -12.26
N GLU A 152 2.61 -44.77 -13.51
CA GLU A 152 2.44 -43.64 -14.43
C GLU A 152 1.09 -42.95 -14.30
N THR A 153 0.04 -43.69 -13.94
CA THR A 153 -1.33 -43.16 -13.99
C THR A 153 -1.69 -42.48 -12.67
N SER A 154 -1.96 -41.17 -12.72
CA SER A 154 -2.54 -40.43 -11.57
C SER A 154 -4.05 -40.59 -11.44
N ASP A 155 -4.70 -41.16 -12.46
CA ASP A 155 -6.12 -41.44 -12.50
C ASP A 155 -6.41 -42.89 -12.11
N VAL A 156 -6.94 -43.06 -10.89
CA VAL A 156 -7.31 -44.37 -10.34
C VAL A 156 -8.33 -45.09 -11.22
N GLU A 157 -9.25 -44.36 -11.84
CA GLU A 157 -10.32 -44.93 -12.62
C GLU A 157 -9.81 -45.55 -13.93
N ALA A 158 -9.04 -44.78 -14.68
CA ALA A 158 -8.41 -45.23 -15.92
C ALA A 158 -7.53 -46.46 -15.68
N LEU A 159 -6.79 -46.46 -14.57
CA LEU A 159 -5.94 -47.57 -14.15
C LEU A 159 -6.74 -48.84 -13.89
N LEU A 160 -7.83 -48.78 -13.10
CA LEU A 160 -8.61 -49.97 -12.76
C LEU A 160 -9.32 -50.58 -13.98
N HIS A 161 -9.85 -49.76 -14.87
CA HIS A 161 -10.46 -50.23 -16.11
C HIS A 161 -9.41 -50.90 -17.01
N GLY A 162 -8.24 -50.28 -17.19
CA GLY A 162 -7.13 -50.84 -17.96
C GLY A 162 -6.71 -52.22 -17.48
N VAL A 163 -6.54 -52.41 -16.17
CA VAL A 163 -6.20 -53.72 -15.57
C VAL A 163 -7.25 -54.77 -15.89
N THR A 164 -8.53 -54.47 -15.60
CA THR A 164 -9.60 -55.46 -15.82
C THR A 164 -9.73 -55.86 -17.28
N ARG A 165 -9.58 -54.90 -18.21
CA ARG A 165 -9.64 -55.16 -19.64
C ARG A 165 -8.48 -56.06 -20.11
N ARG A 166 -7.23 -55.73 -19.76
CA ARG A 166 -6.07 -56.52 -20.16
C ARG A 166 -6.09 -57.93 -19.58
N LEU A 167 -6.55 -58.08 -18.33
CA LEU A 167 -6.75 -59.40 -17.74
C LEU A 167 -7.82 -60.21 -18.50
N ALA A 168 -8.90 -59.57 -18.93
CA ALA A 168 -9.94 -60.23 -19.72
C ALA A 168 -9.42 -60.70 -21.09
N GLU A 169 -8.70 -59.83 -21.79
CA GLU A 169 -8.13 -60.08 -23.13
C GLU A 169 -7.04 -61.18 -23.07
N LYS A 170 -6.04 -61.05 -22.17
CA LYS A 170 -4.91 -62.00 -22.10
C LYS A 170 -5.32 -63.37 -21.62
N LEU A 171 -6.26 -63.43 -20.69
CA LEU A 171 -6.72 -64.72 -20.21
C LEU A 171 -7.69 -65.34 -21.19
N ASP A 172 -8.48 -64.61 -22.00
CA ASP A 172 -9.66 -65.12 -22.73
C ASP A 172 -10.79 -65.50 -21.77
N ILE A 173 -11.13 -64.57 -20.86
CA ILE A 173 -12.29 -64.68 -19.96
C ILE A 173 -13.38 -63.70 -20.38
N ALA A 174 -14.64 -64.04 -20.09
CA ALA A 174 -15.78 -63.25 -20.50
C ALA A 174 -15.88 -61.92 -19.75
N ARG A 175 -15.50 -61.89 -18.47
CA ARG A 175 -15.56 -60.68 -17.66
C ARG A 175 -14.57 -60.68 -16.50
N ALA A 176 -13.86 -59.58 -16.32
CA ALA A 176 -13.15 -59.24 -15.09
C ALA A 176 -13.81 -58.01 -14.44
N THR A 177 -13.99 -58.03 -13.12
CA THR A 177 -14.65 -56.97 -12.37
C THR A 177 -13.91 -56.72 -11.07
N LEU A 178 -13.64 -55.45 -10.75
CA LEU A 178 -13.11 -55.03 -9.47
C LEU A 178 -14.24 -54.48 -8.60
N VAL A 179 -14.38 -55.04 -7.40
CA VAL A 179 -15.39 -54.64 -6.41
C VAL A 179 -14.67 -54.10 -5.18
N MET A 180 -14.96 -52.87 -4.79
CA MET A 180 -14.53 -52.31 -3.51
C MET A 180 -15.58 -52.54 -2.44
N LEU A 181 -15.14 -52.96 -1.26
CA LEU A 181 -16.03 -53.32 -0.16
C LEU A 181 -16.30 -52.09 0.71
N GLY A 182 -17.58 -51.88 1.03
CA GLY A 182 -18.02 -50.76 1.86
C GLY A 182 -17.62 -50.90 3.33
N ARG A 183 -18.08 -49.96 4.17
CA ARG A 183 -17.95 -50.06 5.63
C ARG A 183 -18.95 -51.06 6.23
N SER A 184 -20.08 -51.29 5.54
CA SER A 184 -21.06 -52.33 5.87
C SER A 184 -20.64 -53.67 5.28
N ALA A 185 -20.90 -54.77 5.99
CA ALA A 185 -20.49 -56.11 5.57
C ALA A 185 -21.25 -56.65 4.34
N ASP A 186 -22.39 -56.03 3.99
CA ASP A 186 -23.30 -56.52 2.95
C ASP A 186 -23.34 -55.64 1.69
N GLU A 187 -22.50 -54.60 1.60
CA GLU A 187 -22.47 -53.69 0.44
C GLU A 187 -21.10 -53.65 -0.24
N GLY A 188 -21.12 -53.77 -1.58
CA GLY A 188 -19.97 -53.59 -2.45
C GLY A 188 -20.24 -52.53 -3.51
N ILE A 189 -19.19 -51.96 -4.08
CA ILE A 189 -19.25 -51.01 -5.19
C ILE A 189 -18.38 -51.55 -6.32
N ILE A 190 -18.95 -51.67 -7.51
CA ILE A 190 -18.16 -51.98 -8.71
C ILE A 190 -17.39 -50.73 -9.10
N VAL A 191 -16.06 -50.82 -9.10
CA VAL A 191 -15.18 -49.70 -9.47
C VAL A 191 -14.63 -49.83 -10.88
N ALA A 192 -14.59 -51.05 -11.42
CA ALA A 192 -14.23 -51.29 -12.81
C ALA A 192 -14.77 -52.64 -13.30
N ALA A 193 -15.14 -52.71 -14.58
CA ALA A 193 -15.46 -53.94 -15.29
C ALA A 193 -14.83 -53.90 -16.68
N SER A 194 -14.42 -55.07 -17.19
CA SER A 194 -13.70 -55.19 -18.46
C SER A 194 -14.60 -55.01 -19.69
N ASP A 195 -15.89 -55.31 -19.57
CA ASP A 195 -16.83 -55.42 -20.69
C ASP A 195 -17.86 -54.29 -20.76
N ASP A 196 -18.05 -53.54 -19.68
CA ASP A 196 -18.95 -52.40 -19.63
C ASP A 196 -18.42 -51.30 -18.70
N PRO A 197 -17.87 -50.20 -19.25
CA PRO A 197 -17.37 -49.07 -18.45
C PRO A 197 -18.50 -48.30 -17.74
N THR A 198 -19.77 -48.50 -18.09
CA THR A 198 -20.91 -47.82 -17.46
C THR A 198 -21.34 -48.44 -16.13
N LEU A 199 -20.85 -49.64 -15.79
CA LEU A 199 -21.13 -50.32 -14.51
C LEU A 199 -20.35 -49.75 -13.32
N LYS A 200 -19.65 -48.62 -13.51
CA LYS A 200 -18.90 -47.92 -12.47
C LYS A 200 -19.83 -47.31 -11.41
N ASP A 201 -19.39 -47.34 -10.16
CA ASP A 201 -20.10 -46.82 -8.98
C ASP A 201 -21.44 -47.52 -8.70
N LEU A 202 -21.70 -48.65 -9.37
CA LEU A 202 -22.87 -49.46 -9.14
C LEU A 202 -22.74 -50.17 -7.79
N ARG A 203 -23.66 -49.85 -6.88
CA ARG A 203 -23.79 -50.54 -5.59
C ARG A 203 -24.39 -51.92 -5.80
N ILE A 204 -23.72 -52.93 -5.26
CA ILE A 204 -24.17 -54.32 -5.28
C ILE A 204 -24.42 -54.81 -3.86
N ASP A 205 -25.49 -55.58 -3.71
CA ASP A 205 -25.82 -56.31 -2.50
C ASP A 205 -25.02 -57.62 -2.45
N LEU A 206 -24.09 -57.71 -1.50
CA LEU A 206 -23.16 -58.84 -1.37
C LEU A 206 -23.86 -60.14 -0.95
N SER A 207 -25.11 -60.08 -0.48
CA SER A 207 -25.89 -61.29 -0.20
C SER A 207 -26.08 -62.17 -1.45
N ARG A 208 -26.06 -61.56 -2.65
CA ARG A 208 -26.20 -62.24 -3.95
C ARG A 208 -24.88 -62.73 -4.55
N TYR A 209 -23.76 -62.54 -3.84
CA TYR A 209 -22.41 -62.90 -4.29
C TYR A 209 -21.67 -63.68 -3.19
N PRO A 210 -22.07 -64.94 -2.92
CA PRO A 210 -21.48 -65.75 -1.86
C PRO A 210 -19.97 -65.98 -2.07
N GLU A 211 -19.49 -65.98 -3.32
CA GLU A 211 -18.07 -66.06 -3.65
C GLU A 211 -17.27 -64.87 -3.10
N ILE A 212 -17.82 -63.65 -3.13
CA ILE A 212 -17.17 -62.45 -2.60
C ILE A 212 -17.16 -62.51 -1.06
N ARG A 213 -18.27 -62.92 -0.45
CA ARG A 213 -18.38 -63.05 1.02
C ARG A 213 -17.40 -64.08 1.57
N GLU A 214 -17.20 -65.19 0.86
CA GLU A 214 -16.26 -66.22 1.28
C GLU A 214 -14.80 -65.74 1.19
N VAL A 215 -14.45 -64.96 0.17
CA VAL A 215 -13.13 -64.29 0.08
C VAL A 215 -12.96 -63.27 1.22
N MET A 216 -13.98 -62.48 1.54
CA MET A 216 -13.94 -61.56 2.68
C MET A 216 -13.73 -62.26 4.02
N ARG A 217 -14.36 -63.42 4.20
CA ARG A 217 -14.30 -64.21 5.44
C ARG A 217 -12.97 -64.93 5.60
N THR A 218 -12.45 -65.51 4.53
CA THR A 218 -11.25 -66.38 4.56
C THR A 218 -9.95 -65.65 4.26
N GLY A 219 -10.02 -64.53 3.53
CA GLY A 219 -8.85 -63.84 2.99
C GLY A 219 -8.11 -64.63 1.90
N LYS A 220 -8.68 -65.72 1.39
CA LYS A 220 -8.07 -66.60 0.39
C LYS A 220 -8.83 -66.54 -0.94
N PRO A 221 -8.17 -66.81 -2.08
CA PRO A 221 -8.85 -66.94 -3.36
C PRO A 221 -9.92 -68.04 -3.33
N VAL A 222 -11.08 -67.77 -3.91
CA VAL A 222 -12.16 -68.74 -4.09
C VAL A 222 -12.29 -69.01 -5.58
N VAL A 223 -12.09 -70.28 -5.98
CA VAL A 223 -12.11 -70.68 -7.38
C VAL A 223 -13.11 -71.81 -7.57
N MET A 224 -14.00 -71.63 -8.53
CA MET A 224 -15.03 -72.58 -8.92
C MET A 224 -14.74 -73.04 -10.35
N GLN A 225 -14.33 -74.29 -10.50
CA GLN A 225 -14.07 -74.89 -11.81
C GLN A 225 -15.36 -75.22 -12.56
N GLU A 226 -16.45 -75.51 -11.82
CA GLU A 226 -17.79 -75.72 -12.36
C GLU A 226 -18.81 -74.94 -11.53
N ALA A 227 -19.15 -73.72 -11.97
CA ALA A 227 -19.99 -72.80 -11.22
C ALA A 227 -21.48 -73.21 -11.16
N SER A 228 -21.98 -73.94 -12.16
CA SER A 228 -23.38 -74.40 -12.19
C SER A 228 -23.71 -75.46 -11.12
N THR A 229 -22.70 -76.17 -10.60
CA THR A 229 -22.86 -77.28 -9.65
C THR A 229 -22.21 -77.00 -8.29
N HIS A 230 -21.47 -75.89 -8.16
CA HIS A 230 -20.67 -75.59 -6.97
C HIS A 230 -21.51 -75.42 -5.68
N PRO A 231 -21.16 -76.05 -4.54
CA PRO A 231 -21.94 -75.99 -3.29
C PRO A 231 -22.05 -74.61 -2.65
N LEU A 232 -21.14 -73.68 -2.96
CA LEU A 232 -21.17 -72.31 -2.43
C LEU A 232 -22.31 -71.46 -3.01
N LEU A 233 -22.85 -71.84 -4.17
CA LEU A 233 -23.91 -71.10 -4.86
C LEU A 233 -25.27 -71.72 -4.54
N GLY A 234 -26.22 -70.90 -4.11
CA GLY A 234 -27.61 -71.32 -3.90
C GLY A 234 -28.34 -71.61 -5.21
N ASP A 235 -29.58 -72.09 -5.13
CA ASP A 235 -30.36 -72.48 -6.31
C ASP A 235 -30.69 -71.29 -7.23
N VAL A 236 -30.82 -70.09 -6.67
CA VAL A 236 -31.09 -68.86 -7.42
C VAL A 236 -29.83 -68.42 -8.18
N GLU A 237 -28.68 -68.42 -7.51
CA GLU A 237 -27.40 -68.02 -8.07
C GLU A 237 -26.95 -69.02 -9.16
N ARG A 238 -27.11 -70.33 -8.94
CA ARG A 238 -26.79 -71.36 -9.94
C ARG A 238 -27.58 -71.18 -11.24
N ARG A 239 -28.88 -70.86 -11.15
CA ARG A 239 -29.70 -70.54 -12.33
C ARG A 239 -29.22 -69.28 -13.05
N ALA A 240 -28.83 -68.25 -12.30
CA ALA A 240 -28.34 -66.99 -12.88
C ALA A 240 -26.98 -67.16 -13.61
N VAL A 241 -26.08 -67.97 -13.04
CA VAL A 241 -24.79 -68.32 -13.62
C VAL A 241 -25.00 -69.16 -14.90
N ALA A 242 -25.87 -70.18 -14.85
CA ALA A 242 -26.18 -71.02 -15.99
C ALA A 242 -26.87 -70.24 -17.14
N ALA A 243 -27.81 -69.34 -16.82
CA ALA A 243 -28.49 -68.51 -17.81
C ALA A 243 -27.54 -67.55 -18.56
N ARG A 244 -26.41 -67.17 -17.93
CA ARG A 244 -25.36 -66.33 -18.52
C ARG A 244 -24.23 -67.13 -19.17
N GLY A 245 -24.30 -68.46 -19.18
CA GLY A 245 -23.28 -69.35 -19.74
C GLY A 245 -21.94 -69.29 -19.01
N ILE A 246 -21.92 -68.90 -17.73
CA ILE A 246 -20.70 -68.83 -16.94
C ILE A 246 -20.37 -70.22 -16.41
N HIS A 247 -19.17 -70.72 -16.72
CA HIS A 247 -18.74 -72.07 -16.35
C HIS A 247 -17.73 -72.10 -15.20
N ALA A 248 -16.84 -71.10 -15.12
CA ALA A 248 -15.86 -70.98 -14.05
C ALA A 248 -15.81 -69.56 -13.49
N ILE A 249 -15.57 -69.45 -12.18
CA ILE A 249 -15.50 -68.20 -11.43
C ILE A 249 -14.24 -68.20 -10.56
N ALA A 250 -13.49 -67.12 -10.57
CA ALA A 250 -12.39 -66.89 -9.63
C ALA A 250 -12.59 -65.55 -8.93
N ALA A 251 -12.61 -65.56 -7.60
CA ALA A 251 -12.71 -64.38 -6.76
C ALA A 251 -11.43 -64.26 -5.93
N LEU A 252 -10.69 -63.17 -6.13
CA LEU A 252 -9.37 -62.96 -5.54
C LEU A 252 -9.38 -61.75 -4.59
N PRO A 253 -8.78 -61.84 -3.40
CA PRO A 253 -8.77 -60.75 -2.44
C PRO A 253 -7.83 -59.61 -2.87
N LEU A 254 -8.26 -58.36 -2.62
CA LEU A 254 -7.41 -57.17 -2.64
C LEU A 254 -7.13 -56.73 -1.19
N PRO A 255 -6.01 -57.17 -0.58
CA PRO A 255 -5.67 -56.82 0.78
C PRO A 255 -5.10 -55.38 0.85
N ILE A 256 -5.76 -54.53 1.63
CA ILE A 256 -5.29 -53.18 1.95
C ILE A 256 -5.14 -53.08 3.47
N ARG A 257 -3.92 -52.81 3.96
CA ARG A 257 -3.56 -52.80 5.39
C ARG A 257 -3.89 -54.12 6.12
N GLY A 258 -3.69 -55.25 5.45
CA GLY A 258 -3.93 -56.58 6.03
C GLY A 258 -5.42 -56.98 6.14
N GLN A 259 -6.33 -56.19 5.57
CA GLN A 259 -7.76 -56.50 5.48
C GLN A 259 -8.19 -56.58 4.02
N VAL A 260 -9.08 -57.52 3.68
CA VAL A 260 -9.70 -57.57 2.35
C VAL A 260 -10.62 -56.37 2.20
N ARG A 261 -10.22 -55.42 1.34
CA ARG A 261 -10.98 -54.18 1.07
C ARG A 261 -11.55 -54.12 -0.35
N GLY A 262 -11.18 -55.09 -1.18
CA GLY A 262 -11.78 -55.31 -2.49
C GLY A 262 -11.65 -56.77 -2.91
N VAL A 263 -12.34 -57.11 -3.99
CA VAL A 263 -12.28 -58.43 -4.63
C VAL A 263 -12.19 -58.26 -6.15
N LEU A 264 -11.24 -58.96 -6.77
CA LEU A 264 -11.16 -59.12 -8.23
C LEU A 264 -11.94 -60.37 -8.61
N LEU A 265 -13.01 -60.18 -9.35
CA LEU A 265 -13.94 -61.22 -9.76
C LEU A 265 -13.78 -61.49 -11.25
N LEU A 266 -13.43 -62.73 -11.60
CA LEU A 266 -13.24 -63.20 -12.95
C LEU A 266 -14.30 -64.25 -13.27
N ARG A 267 -14.89 -64.13 -14.46
CA ARG A 267 -15.95 -65.03 -14.95
C ARG A 267 -15.57 -65.52 -16.34
N ALA A 268 -15.44 -66.83 -16.49
CA ALA A 268 -15.26 -67.47 -17.79
C ALA A 268 -16.61 -67.97 -18.31
N ALA A 269 -16.94 -67.66 -19.58
CA ALA A 269 -18.16 -68.11 -20.25
C ALA A 269 -17.81 -68.80 -21.58
N GLY A 270 -18.68 -69.67 -22.08
CA GLY A 270 -18.49 -70.37 -23.36
C GLY A 270 -17.73 -71.69 -23.25
N ARG A 271 -16.44 -71.73 -23.67
CA ARG A 271 -15.60 -72.96 -23.62
C ARG A 271 -15.50 -73.48 -22.18
N ARG A 272 -15.47 -74.81 -21.97
CA ARG A 272 -15.24 -75.44 -20.65
C ARG A 272 -13.80 -75.18 -20.17
N ARG A 273 -13.55 -73.94 -19.78
CA ARG A 273 -12.27 -73.49 -19.24
C ARG A 273 -12.24 -73.70 -17.74
N THR A 274 -11.09 -74.14 -17.25
CA THR A 274 -10.73 -74.19 -15.83
C THR A 274 -9.58 -73.22 -15.56
N PHE A 275 -9.44 -72.78 -14.31
CA PHE A 275 -8.28 -72.00 -13.86
C PHE A 275 -7.23 -72.95 -13.30
N THR A 276 -6.04 -72.96 -13.89
CA THR A 276 -4.92 -73.76 -13.40
C THR A 276 -4.36 -73.18 -12.08
N PRO A 277 -3.73 -74.00 -11.21
CA PRO A 277 -3.10 -73.49 -9.98
C PRO A 277 -2.15 -72.32 -10.22
N ARG A 278 -1.38 -72.40 -11.30
CA ARG A 278 -0.45 -71.35 -11.72
C ARG A 278 -1.15 -70.04 -12.13
N GLU A 279 -2.25 -70.11 -12.87
CA GLU A 279 -3.04 -68.91 -13.20
C GLU A 279 -3.60 -68.26 -11.93
N ILE A 280 -3.99 -69.06 -10.93
CA ILE A 280 -4.48 -68.54 -9.65
C ILE A 280 -3.38 -67.79 -8.90
N ASP A 281 -2.15 -68.32 -8.88
CA ASP A 281 -1.00 -67.66 -8.26
C ASP A 281 -0.64 -66.34 -8.98
N PHE A 282 -0.64 -66.36 -10.32
CA PHE A 282 -0.45 -65.17 -11.14
C PHE A 282 -1.52 -64.10 -10.85
N LEU A 283 -2.81 -64.49 -10.88
CA LEU A 283 -3.93 -63.59 -10.61
C LEU A 283 -3.90 -63.04 -9.20
N THR A 284 -3.49 -63.83 -8.22
CA THR A 284 -3.33 -63.38 -6.82
C THR A 284 -2.25 -62.31 -6.73
N THR A 285 -1.15 -62.48 -7.47
CA THR A 285 -0.08 -61.49 -7.56
C THR A 285 -0.58 -60.19 -8.18
N VAL A 286 -1.34 -60.26 -9.27
CA VAL A 286 -1.97 -59.08 -9.90
C VAL A 286 -2.93 -58.38 -8.94
N ALA A 287 -3.78 -59.12 -8.23
CA ALA A 287 -4.72 -58.56 -7.26
C ALA A 287 -3.98 -57.83 -6.11
N HIS A 288 -2.88 -58.40 -5.60
CA HIS A 288 -2.06 -57.75 -4.59
C HIS A 288 -1.40 -56.47 -5.10
N ALA A 289 -0.82 -56.50 -6.31
CA ALA A 289 -0.23 -55.33 -6.93
C ALA A 289 -1.28 -54.21 -7.14
N THR A 290 -2.48 -54.58 -7.60
CA THR A 290 -3.63 -53.65 -7.75
C THR A 290 -4.00 -53.02 -6.40
N ALA A 291 -4.05 -53.82 -5.33
CA ALA A 291 -4.38 -53.33 -3.99
C ALA A 291 -3.35 -52.31 -3.46
N VAL A 292 -2.06 -52.54 -3.72
CA VAL A 292 -0.99 -51.60 -3.36
C VAL A 292 -1.09 -50.29 -4.14
N ALA A 293 -1.33 -50.38 -5.46
CA ALA A 293 -1.51 -49.20 -6.32
C ALA A 293 -2.69 -48.32 -5.86
N LEU A 294 -3.84 -48.94 -5.58
CA LEU A 294 -5.03 -48.26 -5.05
C LEU A 294 -4.75 -47.51 -3.75
N ARG A 295 -4.02 -48.15 -2.83
CA ARG A 295 -3.62 -47.52 -1.57
C ARG A 295 -2.76 -46.29 -1.81
N ASN A 296 -1.75 -46.41 -2.68
CA ASN A 296 -0.80 -45.33 -2.93
C ASN A 296 -1.51 -44.13 -3.56
N ALA A 297 -2.38 -44.35 -4.54
CA ALA A 297 -3.16 -43.28 -5.16
C ALA A 297 -4.08 -42.56 -4.15
N SER A 298 -4.75 -43.29 -3.26
CA SER A 298 -5.59 -42.70 -2.20
C SER A 298 -4.79 -41.82 -1.22
N VAL A 299 -3.58 -42.24 -0.84
CA VAL A 299 -2.69 -41.44 0.04
C VAL A 299 -2.21 -40.18 -0.68
N LEU A 300 -1.77 -40.29 -1.93
CA LEU A 300 -1.31 -39.14 -2.72
C LEU A 300 -2.41 -38.09 -2.91
N GLN A 301 -3.65 -38.53 -3.16
CA GLN A 301 -4.79 -37.65 -3.29
C GLN A 301 -5.13 -36.94 -1.98
N SER A 302 -5.06 -37.66 -0.84
CA SER A 302 -5.26 -37.07 0.50
C SER A 302 -4.21 -36.02 0.84
N VAL A 303 -2.93 -36.27 0.53
CA VAL A 303 -1.85 -35.32 0.80
C VAL A 303 -2.03 -34.06 -0.03
N ARG A 304 -2.30 -34.18 -1.34
CA ARG A 304 -2.55 -33.03 -2.23
C ARG A 304 -3.73 -32.18 -1.77
N GLY A 305 -4.82 -32.81 -1.33
CA GLY A 305 -5.98 -32.10 -0.80
C GLY A 305 -5.67 -31.28 0.45
N GLN A 306 -4.83 -31.81 1.35
CA GLN A 306 -4.35 -31.06 2.52
C GLN A 306 -3.46 -29.88 2.14
N THR A 307 -2.54 -30.06 1.20
CA THR A 307 -1.63 -28.99 0.78
C THR A 307 -2.38 -27.81 0.14
N GLU A 308 -3.39 -28.07 -0.68
CA GLU A 308 -4.20 -27.02 -1.30
C GLU A 308 -5.09 -26.30 -0.26
N ALA A 309 -5.68 -27.03 0.69
CA ALA A 309 -6.46 -26.44 1.78
C ALA A 309 -5.61 -25.55 2.69
N GLU A 310 -4.39 -25.98 3.01
CA GLU A 310 -3.45 -25.19 3.82
C GLU A 310 -2.97 -23.93 3.08
N LYS A 311 -2.67 -24.05 1.77
CA LYS A 311 -2.26 -22.93 0.92
C LYS A 311 -3.37 -21.88 0.80
N THR A 312 -4.61 -22.30 0.59
CA THR A 312 -5.76 -21.39 0.50
C THR A 312 -6.06 -20.70 1.83
N ALA A 313 -6.01 -21.42 2.95
CA ALA A 313 -6.15 -20.83 4.27
C ALA A 313 -5.05 -19.80 4.58
N ARG A 314 -3.80 -20.09 4.18
CA ARG A 314 -2.68 -19.18 4.32
C ARG A 314 -2.84 -17.91 3.49
N LEU A 315 -3.23 -18.04 2.22
CA LEU A 315 -3.47 -16.89 1.34
C LEU A 315 -4.59 -15.99 1.88
N ALA A 316 -5.69 -16.57 2.38
CA ALA A 316 -6.77 -15.82 3.01
C ALA A 316 -6.32 -15.07 4.27
N ALA A 317 -5.47 -15.69 5.10
CA ALA A 317 -4.89 -15.06 6.29
C ALA A 317 -3.91 -13.92 5.92
N GLU A 318 -3.08 -14.12 4.89
CA GLU A 318 -2.17 -13.10 4.37
C GLU A 318 -2.94 -11.90 3.77
N GLU A 319 -4.02 -12.15 3.05
CA GLU A 319 -4.90 -11.12 2.48
C GLU A 319 -5.60 -10.31 3.58
N GLN A 320 -6.09 -10.98 4.63
CA GLN A 320 -6.68 -10.32 5.79
C GLN A 320 -5.65 -9.47 6.55
N ALA A 321 -4.42 -9.95 6.74
CA ALA A 321 -3.34 -9.18 7.35
C ALA A 321 -2.91 -7.98 6.48
N ALA A 322 -2.92 -8.13 5.15
CA ALA A 322 -2.60 -7.05 4.22
C ALA A 322 -3.64 -5.92 4.25
N SER A 323 -4.92 -6.22 4.51
CA SER A 323 -6.00 -5.23 4.57
C SER A 323 -5.83 -4.19 5.70
N PHE A 324 -5.25 -4.57 6.84
CA PHE A 324 -5.07 -3.66 7.99
C PHE A 324 -3.79 -2.81 7.93
N LYS A 325 -2.79 -3.23 7.14
CA LYS A 325 -1.47 -2.59 7.09
C LYS A 325 -1.50 -1.13 6.60
N PRO A 326 -2.29 -0.74 5.58
CA PRO A 326 -2.39 0.64 5.13
C PRO A 326 -2.89 1.60 6.22
N TYR A 327 -3.88 1.18 7.03
CA TYR A 327 -4.44 2.02 8.10
C TYR A 327 -3.44 2.25 9.23
N GLN A 328 -2.68 1.22 9.62
CA GLN A 328 -1.60 1.36 10.60
C GLN A 328 -0.50 2.28 10.08
N LEU A 329 -0.11 2.15 8.81
CA LEU A 329 0.89 3.02 8.20
C LEU A 329 0.41 4.47 8.11
N PHE A 330 -0.85 4.69 7.73
CA PHE A 330 -1.47 6.02 7.72
C PHE A 330 -1.45 6.64 9.11
N PHE A 331 -1.97 5.94 10.13
CA PHE A 331 -1.97 6.42 11.51
C PHE A 331 -0.54 6.79 11.98
N ALA A 332 0.46 5.97 11.65
CA ALA A 332 1.84 6.16 12.09
C ALA A 332 2.60 7.32 11.38
N HIS A 333 2.26 7.66 10.12
CA HIS A 333 3.04 8.61 9.31
C HIS A 333 2.32 9.93 9.00
N VAL A 334 1.05 10.08 9.37
CA VAL A 334 0.37 11.37 9.28
C VAL A 334 1.10 12.39 10.16
N SER A 335 1.41 13.55 9.59
CA SER A 335 2.13 14.64 10.28
C SER A 335 1.30 15.32 11.37
N GLU A 336 -0.02 15.16 11.37
CA GLU A 336 -0.88 15.61 12.47
C GLU A 336 -0.80 14.64 13.65
N GLY A 337 -0.94 15.18 14.86
CA GLY A 337 -1.16 14.35 16.03
C GLY A 337 -2.56 13.75 15.96
N VAL A 338 -2.66 12.43 16.06
CA VAL A 338 -3.94 11.70 16.09
C VAL A 338 -3.98 10.88 17.36
N ALA A 339 -5.00 11.12 18.17
CA ALA A 339 -5.30 10.37 19.37
C ALA A 339 -6.68 9.71 19.24
N ILE A 340 -6.79 8.46 19.67
CA ILE A 340 -8.06 7.76 19.87
C ILE A 340 -8.33 7.76 21.36
N LEU A 341 -9.52 8.18 21.76
CA LEU A 341 -9.95 8.33 23.14
C LEU A 341 -11.14 7.41 23.44
N ASP A 342 -11.26 6.95 24.68
CA ASP A 342 -12.46 6.26 25.16
C ASP A 342 -13.61 7.25 25.50
N ASP A 343 -14.71 6.71 26.04
CA ASP A 343 -15.90 7.44 26.48
C ASP A 343 -15.63 8.45 27.61
N LYS A 344 -14.51 8.26 28.33
CA LYS A 344 -14.06 9.11 29.45
C LYS A 344 -12.89 10.02 29.06
N ALA A 345 -12.64 10.21 27.77
CA ALA A 345 -11.55 11.03 27.25
C ALA A 345 -10.13 10.56 27.66
N CYS A 346 -9.96 9.26 27.96
CA CYS A 346 -8.66 8.65 28.19
C CYS A 346 -8.06 8.13 26.89
N VAL A 347 -6.75 8.30 26.73
CA VAL A 347 -6.05 7.97 25.48
C VAL A 347 -5.95 6.45 25.30
N LEU A 348 -6.61 5.90 24.29
CA LEU A 348 -6.48 4.51 23.87
C LEU A 348 -5.25 4.32 22.97
N SER A 349 -5.01 5.27 22.08
CA SER A 349 -3.88 5.26 21.14
C SER A 349 -3.46 6.68 20.78
N LEU A 350 -2.15 6.89 20.59
CA LEU A 350 -1.56 8.15 20.14
C LEU A 350 -0.52 7.84 19.07
N ASN A 351 -0.60 8.52 17.93
CA ASN A 351 0.38 8.31 16.86
C ASN A 351 1.75 8.93 17.18
N PRO A 352 2.83 8.51 16.48
CA PRO A 352 4.18 9.02 16.72
C PRO A 352 4.30 10.55 16.58
N SER A 353 3.62 11.14 15.60
CA SER A 353 3.62 12.60 15.41
C SER A 353 3.01 13.34 16.60
N GLY A 354 1.88 12.86 17.14
CA GLY A 354 1.24 13.43 18.32
C GLY A 354 2.08 13.28 19.59
N ALA A 355 2.72 12.12 19.74
CA ALA A 355 3.68 11.85 20.83
C ALA A 355 4.87 12.82 20.79
N ALA A 356 5.46 13.04 19.60
CA ALA A 356 6.54 13.99 19.40
C ALA A 356 6.12 15.46 19.60
N MET A 357 4.91 15.84 19.17
CA MET A 357 4.40 17.21 19.37
C MET A 357 4.22 17.54 20.86
N LEU A 358 3.69 16.58 21.63
CA LEU A 358 3.36 16.75 23.05
C LEU A 358 4.53 16.43 24.00
N ASP A 359 5.70 16.05 23.48
CA ASP A 359 6.87 15.58 24.23
C ASP A 359 6.53 14.46 25.25
N VAL A 360 5.74 13.48 24.81
CA VAL A 360 5.31 12.32 25.60
C VAL A 360 5.56 11.03 24.84
N ASP A 361 5.98 9.99 25.56
CA ASP A 361 6.08 8.66 24.98
C ASP A 361 4.68 8.05 24.79
N ALA A 362 4.41 7.50 23.61
CA ALA A 362 3.09 6.93 23.28
C ALA A 362 2.60 5.85 24.27
N PRO A 363 3.46 4.94 24.81
CA PRO A 363 3.06 4.00 25.86
C PRO A 363 2.63 4.69 27.15
N ASP A 364 3.29 5.78 27.52
CA ASP A 364 3.01 6.54 28.76
C ASP A 364 1.75 7.38 28.65
N ALA A 365 1.37 7.78 27.43
CA ALA A 365 0.12 8.48 27.18
C ALA A 365 -1.10 7.54 27.30
N ARG A 366 -0.94 6.24 27.01
CA ARG A 366 -2.04 5.27 27.01
C ARG A 366 -2.66 5.12 28.40
N GLY A 367 -3.99 5.20 28.46
CA GLY A 367 -4.79 5.12 29.68
C GLY A 367 -4.80 6.39 30.53
N ARG A 368 -4.04 7.43 30.16
CA ARG A 368 -4.11 8.73 30.84
C ARG A 368 -5.21 9.58 30.24
N HIS A 369 -5.84 10.40 31.08
CA HIS A 369 -6.84 11.35 30.62
C HIS A 369 -6.20 12.43 29.73
N LEU A 370 -6.85 12.81 28.63
CA LEU A 370 -6.33 13.76 27.65
C LEU A 370 -5.80 15.07 28.27
N HIS A 371 -6.58 15.68 29.19
CA HIS A 371 -6.16 16.88 29.93
C HIS A 371 -4.79 16.75 30.62
N GLN A 372 -4.38 15.56 31.06
CA GLN A 372 -3.09 15.33 31.73
C GLN A 372 -1.94 15.25 30.73
N VAL A 373 -2.25 14.80 29.52
CA VAL A 373 -1.29 14.66 28.42
C VAL A 373 -1.06 16.02 27.75
N THR A 374 -2.13 16.80 27.54
CA THR A 374 -2.05 18.11 26.88
C THR A 374 -1.83 19.28 27.84
N GLN A 375 -2.23 19.20 29.11
CA GLN A 375 -2.14 20.31 30.08
C GLN A 375 -2.58 21.66 29.48
N PRO A 376 -3.84 21.76 29.03
CA PRO A 376 -4.34 22.95 28.35
C PRO A 376 -4.35 24.14 29.32
N VAL A 377 -4.09 25.34 28.79
CA VAL A 377 -4.22 26.60 29.54
C VAL A 377 -5.69 26.91 29.84
N ASP A 378 -6.58 26.56 28.90
CA ASP A 378 -8.04 26.60 29.08
C ASP A 378 -8.64 25.21 28.89
N GLU A 379 -8.96 24.56 30.00
CA GLU A 379 -9.55 23.22 30.02
C GLU A 379 -10.96 23.20 29.40
N ASN A 380 -11.70 24.31 29.44
CA ASN A 380 -13.10 24.32 29.00
C ASN A 380 -13.23 24.05 27.51
N VAL A 381 -12.36 24.67 26.69
CA VAL A 381 -12.38 24.51 25.23
C VAL A 381 -12.05 23.07 24.84
N LEU A 382 -11.05 22.47 25.50
CA LEU A 382 -10.68 21.08 25.25
C LEU A 382 -11.78 20.11 25.65
N MET A 383 -12.38 20.31 26.82
CA MET A 383 -13.47 19.45 27.31
C MET A 383 -14.74 19.62 26.48
N GLU A 384 -15.05 20.83 26.01
CA GLU A 384 -16.17 21.08 25.11
C GLU A 384 -16.00 20.33 23.78
N LEU A 385 -14.80 20.35 23.18
CA LEU A 385 -14.50 19.59 21.97
C LEU A 385 -14.76 18.09 22.15
N VAL A 386 -14.20 17.49 23.20
CA VAL A 386 -14.31 16.04 23.43
C VAL A 386 -15.74 15.64 23.80
N THR A 387 -16.42 16.42 24.65
CA THR A 387 -17.81 16.12 25.04
C THR A 387 -18.81 16.28 23.90
N THR A 388 -18.57 17.23 22.99
CA THR A 388 -19.39 17.38 21.76
C THR A 388 -19.20 16.18 20.83
N ALA A 389 -17.95 15.73 20.64
CA ALA A 389 -17.66 14.54 19.87
C ALA A 389 -18.24 13.26 20.49
N ALA A 390 -18.17 13.10 21.81
CA ALA A 390 -18.79 11.98 22.52
C ALA A 390 -20.32 11.94 22.38
N ARG A 391 -20.98 13.09 22.14
CA ARG A 391 -22.42 13.18 21.85
C ARG A 391 -22.77 12.91 20.38
N GLY A 392 -21.78 12.65 19.54
CA GLY A 392 -21.98 12.30 18.12
C GLY A 392 -21.81 13.46 17.14
N GLU A 393 -21.37 14.63 17.59
CA GLU A 393 -21.20 15.83 16.77
C GLU A 393 -19.71 16.12 16.53
N ALA A 394 -19.30 16.25 15.27
CA ALA A 394 -17.92 16.61 14.95
C ALA A 394 -17.70 18.13 15.08
N ARG A 395 -16.58 18.53 15.70
CA ARG A 395 -16.16 19.93 15.81
C ARG A 395 -14.71 20.07 15.40
N SER A 396 -14.42 21.06 14.57
CA SER A 396 -13.12 21.24 13.93
C SER A 396 -12.56 22.65 14.09
N GLY A 397 -11.23 22.74 14.19
CA GLY A 397 -10.49 23.99 14.10
C GLY A 397 -10.57 24.88 15.34
N ALA A 398 -10.72 24.30 16.53
CA ALA A 398 -10.62 25.08 17.77
C ALA A 398 -9.14 25.14 18.20
N ASP A 399 -8.63 26.35 18.36
CA ASP A 399 -7.25 26.58 18.80
C ASP A 399 -7.19 26.51 20.33
N VAL A 400 -6.40 25.55 20.83
CA VAL A 400 -6.21 25.30 22.26
C VAL A 400 -4.74 25.50 22.59
N GLN A 401 -4.47 26.36 23.58
CA GLN A 401 -3.13 26.52 24.11
C GLN A 401 -2.82 25.39 25.09
N VAL A 402 -1.69 24.72 24.90
CA VAL A 402 -1.27 23.55 25.68
C VAL A 402 0.16 23.72 26.17
N CYS A 403 0.51 23.01 27.24
CA CYS A 403 1.86 22.95 27.77
C CYS A 403 2.35 21.50 27.69
N THR A 404 3.46 21.28 26.98
CA THR A 404 4.11 19.97 26.98
C THR A 404 4.69 19.66 28.37
N ARG A 405 5.00 18.39 28.64
CA ARG A 405 5.64 17.97 29.89
C ARG A 405 7.00 18.64 30.13
N THR A 406 7.68 19.07 29.08
CA THR A 406 8.97 19.79 29.12
C THR A 406 8.79 21.29 29.41
N GLY A 407 7.55 21.78 29.50
CA GLY A 407 7.21 23.18 29.74
C GLY A 407 7.11 24.03 28.47
N ARG A 408 7.17 23.43 27.27
CA ARG A 408 6.99 24.15 26.01
C ARG A 408 5.52 24.52 25.82
N ARG A 409 5.23 25.79 25.53
CA ARG A 409 3.87 26.26 25.23
C ARG A 409 3.61 26.14 23.73
N LEU A 410 2.50 25.52 23.37
CA LEU A 410 2.08 25.31 21.99
C LEU A 410 0.65 25.81 21.81
N THR A 411 0.33 26.25 20.60
CA THR A 411 -1.04 26.46 20.15
C THR A 411 -1.39 25.32 19.20
N LEU A 412 -2.30 24.44 19.63
CA LEU A 412 -2.77 23.33 18.82
C LEU A 412 -4.13 23.66 18.22
N SER A 413 -4.26 23.55 16.91
CA SER A 413 -5.58 23.55 16.26
C SER A 413 -6.14 22.13 16.32
N MET A 414 -7.22 21.95 17.07
CA MET A 414 -7.76 20.64 17.43
C MET A 414 -9.13 20.40 16.80
N SER A 415 -9.36 19.16 16.38
CA SER A 415 -10.63 18.68 15.84
C SER A 415 -10.99 17.35 16.48
N ALA A 416 -12.24 17.20 16.92
CA ALA A 416 -12.74 15.99 17.55
C ALA A 416 -13.95 15.47 16.77
N ALA A 417 -13.98 14.16 16.52
CA ALA A 417 -15.09 13.49 15.86
C ALA A 417 -15.41 12.14 16.53
N PRO A 418 -16.68 11.73 16.56
CA PRO A 418 -17.06 10.40 17.05
C PRO A 418 -16.57 9.30 16.11
N LEU A 419 -16.00 8.24 16.67
CA LEU A 419 -15.84 6.96 16.00
C LEU A 419 -17.10 6.12 16.30
N ARG A 420 -17.90 5.85 15.27
CA ARG A 420 -19.11 5.03 15.41
C ARG A 420 -18.75 3.55 15.22
N ASP A 421 -18.27 2.92 16.28
CA ASP A 421 -18.09 1.47 16.36
C ASP A 421 -18.66 0.95 17.70
N GLU A 422 -18.65 -0.36 17.96
CA GLU A 422 -19.27 -1.01 19.14
C GLU A 422 -18.88 -0.41 20.51
N GLU A 423 -17.75 0.29 20.60
CA GLU A 423 -17.34 1.12 21.74
C GLU A 423 -17.38 2.61 21.36
N ALA A 424 -18.01 3.43 22.20
CA ALA A 424 -18.10 4.89 21.99
C ALA A 424 -16.71 5.55 22.13
N ALA A 425 -15.92 5.54 21.06
CA ALA A 425 -14.60 6.15 20.99
C ALA A 425 -14.62 7.50 20.27
N THR A 426 -13.70 8.38 20.61
CA THR A 426 -13.53 9.70 19.98
C THR A 426 -12.18 9.76 19.28
N ILE A 427 -12.15 10.18 18.01
CA ILE A 427 -10.89 10.53 17.33
C ILE A 427 -10.63 12.02 17.49
N LEU A 428 -9.43 12.34 17.95
CA LEU A 428 -8.93 13.70 18.12
C LEU A 428 -7.73 13.89 17.19
N SER A 429 -7.83 14.82 16.24
CA SER A 429 -6.69 15.28 15.47
C SER A 429 -6.25 16.66 15.94
N PHE A 430 -4.95 16.90 15.95
CA PHE A 430 -4.39 18.18 16.34
C PHE A 430 -3.13 18.51 15.55
N ARG A 431 -2.98 19.80 15.25
CA ARG A 431 -1.84 20.34 14.50
C ARG A 431 -1.22 21.50 15.27
N ASP A 432 0.10 21.52 15.35
CA ASP A 432 0.84 22.68 15.87
C ASP A 432 0.73 23.86 14.90
N VAL A 433 0.11 24.93 15.36
CA VAL A 433 -0.05 26.20 14.63
C VAL A 433 0.63 27.36 15.37
N THR A 434 1.52 27.07 16.31
CA THR A 434 2.18 28.07 17.17
C THR A 434 2.89 29.14 16.36
N ASP A 435 3.77 28.72 15.44
CA ASP A 435 4.53 29.66 14.59
C ASP A 435 3.62 30.41 13.60
N ALA A 436 2.61 29.73 13.06
CA ALA A 436 1.67 30.33 12.13
C ALA A 436 0.86 31.46 12.79
N ARG A 437 0.31 31.21 13.99
CA ARG A 437 -0.43 32.22 14.77
C ARG A 437 0.47 33.34 15.26
N ARG A 438 1.70 33.02 15.71
CA ARG A 438 2.67 34.04 16.12
C ARG A 438 3.04 34.97 14.97
N LEU A 439 3.27 34.44 13.77
CA LEU A 439 3.57 35.25 12.58
C LEU A 439 2.37 36.08 12.14
N GLU A 440 1.16 35.53 12.21
CA GLU A 440 -0.08 36.26 11.92
C GLU A 440 -0.27 37.44 12.88
N ASP A 441 -0.09 37.19 14.19
CA ASP A 441 -0.17 38.23 15.22
C ASP A 441 0.94 39.29 15.05
N GLU A 442 2.17 38.88 14.76
CA GLU A 442 3.29 39.80 14.53
C GLU A 442 3.04 40.67 13.29
N LEU A 443 2.46 40.11 12.23
CA LEU A 443 2.11 40.83 11.01
C LEU A 443 0.98 41.83 11.28
N LEU A 444 -0.07 41.42 12.00
CA LEU A 444 -1.16 42.31 12.41
C LEU A 444 -0.67 43.44 13.31
N GLN A 445 0.14 43.13 14.33
CA GLN A 445 0.74 44.14 15.21
C GLN A 445 1.64 45.11 14.44
N THR A 446 2.45 44.61 13.52
CA THR A 446 3.32 45.46 12.68
C THR A 446 2.49 46.36 11.77
N LYS A 447 1.42 45.83 11.15
CA LYS A 447 0.50 46.60 10.33
C LYS A 447 -0.18 47.71 11.14
N ASP A 448 -0.79 47.37 12.27
CA ASP A 448 -1.48 48.32 13.16
C ASP A 448 -0.51 49.39 13.68
N PHE A 449 0.72 49.01 14.01
CA PHE A 449 1.76 49.93 14.43
C PHE A 449 2.13 50.93 13.33
N LEU A 450 2.33 50.48 12.09
CA LEU A 450 2.65 51.34 10.95
C LEU A 450 1.50 52.29 10.60
N GLU A 451 0.25 51.80 10.60
CA GLU A 451 -0.94 52.63 10.37
C GLU A 451 -1.06 53.73 11.43
N ARG A 452 -0.91 53.38 12.72
CA ARG A 452 -0.93 54.36 13.82
C ARG A 452 0.21 55.37 13.72
N LEU A 453 1.41 54.95 13.30
CA LEU A 453 2.55 55.85 13.13
C LEU A 453 2.24 56.89 12.04
N ILE A 454 1.74 56.45 10.89
CA ILE A 454 1.37 57.32 9.77
C ILE A 454 0.25 58.30 10.17
N ASP A 455 -0.78 57.82 10.87
CA ASP A 455 -1.89 58.66 11.32
C ASP A 455 -1.52 59.63 12.44
N SER A 456 -0.54 59.29 13.27
CA SER A 456 -0.04 60.19 14.33
C SER A 456 0.83 61.34 13.81
N SER A 457 1.25 61.31 12.54
CA SER A 457 2.05 62.37 11.94
C SER A 457 1.26 63.67 11.84
N VAL A 458 1.84 64.76 12.35
CA VAL A 458 1.31 66.13 12.21
C VAL A 458 1.33 66.58 10.75
N ASP A 459 2.39 66.22 10.03
CA ASP A 459 2.51 66.48 8.60
C ASP A 459 1.55 65.60 7.82
N ALA A 460 0.99 66.18 6.77
CA ALA A 460 0.12 65.48 5.85
C ALA A 460 0.93 64.52 4.99
N ILE A 461 0.58 63.24 5.02
CA ILE A 461 1.17 62.20 4.19
C ILE A 461 0.09 61.72 3.22
N ILE A 462 0.37 61.87 1.94
CA ILE A 462 -0.54 61.50 0.86
C ILE A 462 0.23 60.62 -0.12
N ALA A 463 -0.28 59.42 -0.37
CA ALA A 463 0.23 58.57 -1.45
C ALA A 463 -0.81 58.45 -2.57
N ALA A 464 -0.35 58.44 -3.82
CA ALA A 464 -1.20 58.28 -4.99
C ALA A 464 -0.59 57.31 -6.00
N ASP A 465 -1.43 56.53 -6.67
CA ASP A 465 -1.03 55.67 -7.77
C ASP A 465 -0.57 56.49 -9.00
N LEU A 466 -0.03 55.83 -10.02
CA LEU A 466 0.45 56.49 -11.25
C LEU A 466 -0.64 57.24 -12.03
N LYS A 467 -1.93 56.97 -11.76
CA LYS A 467 -3.08 57.67 -12.36
C LYS A 467 -3.55 58.84 -11.49
N GLY A 468 -2.89 59.08 -10.35
CA GLY A 468 -3.22 60.13 -9.41
C GLY A 468 -4.41 59.81 -8.52
N ARG A 469 -4.78 58.53 -8.35
CA ARG A 469 -5.77 58.11 -7.35
C ARG A 469 -5.10 57.96 -6.00
N ILE A 470 -5.70 58.56 -4.98
CA ILE A 470 -5.16 58.53 -3.61
C ILE A 470 -5.30 57.11 -3.05
N ILE A 471 -4.21 56.58 -2.50
CA ILE A 471 -4.14 55.24 -1.87
C ILE A 471 -3.79 55.30 -0.38
N LEU A 472 -3.31 56.46 0.09
CA LEU A 472 -3.06 56.73 1.51
C LEU A 472 -3.36 58.20 1.78
N PHE A 473 -4.08 58.47 2.87
CA PHE A 473 -4.46 59.82 3.28
C PHE A 473 -4.56 59.84 4.81
N ASN A 474 -3.48 60.26 5.48
CA ASN A 474 -3.40 60.22 6.94
C ASN A 474 -4.20 61.35 7.62
N LYS A 475 -4.28 61.33 8.96
CA LYS A 475 -4.94 62.41 9.73
C LYS A 475 -4.38 63.81 9.50
N GLY A 476 -3.07 63.95 9.31
CA GLY A 476 -2.45 65.23 8.93
C GLY A 476 -3.00 65.76 7.59
N ALA A 477 -3.21 64.88 6.61
CA ALA A 477 -3.78 65.23 5.31
C ALA A 477 -5.26 65.61 5.38
N GLU A 478 -6.04 64.95 6.25
CA GLU A 478 -7.43 65.36 6.53
C GLU A 478 -7.48 66.80 7.06
N ALA A 479 -6.64 67.11 8.03
CA ALA A 479 -6.57 68.45 8.64
C ALA A 479 -6.08 69.52 7.65
N LEU A 480 -5.11 69.18 6.79
CA LEU A 480 -4.51 70.12 5.83
C LEU A 480 -5.43 70.42 4.65
N CYS A 481 -6.07 69.40 4.07
CA CYS A 481 -6.83 69.51 2.83
C CYS A 481 -8.35 69.66 3.04
N GLY A 482 -8.87 69.31 4.22
CA GLY A 482 -10.31 69.42 4.56
C GLY A 482 -11.19 68.31 3.98
N TYR A 483 -10.59 67.21 3.54
CA TYR A 483 -11.28 66.00 3.09
C TYR A 483 -11.09 64.89 4.12
N THR A 484 -12.07 64.02 4.30
CA THR A 484 -11.88 62.81 5.11
C THR A 484 -11.13 61.75 4.29
N ALA A 485 -10.42 60.84 4.96
CA ALA A 485 -9.74 59.71 4.31
C ALA A 485 -10.72 58.83 3.54
N GLN A 486 -11.94 58.66 4.04
CA GLN A 486 -13.00 57.92 3.35
C GLN A 486 -13.40 58.58 2.01
N GLU A 487 -13.55 59.91 2.00
CA GLU A 487 -13.81 60.67 0.76
C GLU A 487 -12.60 60.63 -0.19
N ALA A 488 -11.38 60.71 0.34
CA ALA A 488 -10.16 60.71 -0.46
C ALA A 488 -9.87 59.35 -1.13
N LEU A 489 -10.03 58.24 -0.40
CA LEU A 489 -9.76 56.88 -0.89
C LEU A 489 -10.92 56.31 -1.72
N GLY A 490 -12.17 56.60 -1.34
CA GLY A 490 -13.37 56.03 -1.96
C GLY A 490 -14.15 56.95 -2.91
N GLY A 491 -14.00 58.27 -2.77
CA GLY A 491 -14.85 59.28 -3.43
C GLY A 491 -14.38 59.75 -4.81
N GLY A 492 -13.37 59.11 -5.41
CA GLY A 492 -12.83 59.51 -6.72
C GLY A 492 -12.01 60.81 -6.71
N LEU A 493 -11.64 61.30 -5.52
CA LEU A 493 -10.74 62.43 -5.38
C LEU A 493 -9.39 62.09 -5.99
N SER A 494 -8.97 62.89 -6.97
CA SER A 494 -7.64 62.76 -7.57
C SER A 494 -6.67 63.71 -6.88
N VAL A 495 -5.42 63.28 -6.70
CA VAL A 495 -4.34 64.12 -6.18
C VAL A 495 -4.20 65.44 -6.97
N HIS A 496 -4.56 65.44 -8.27
CA HIS A 496 -4.54 66.65 -9.10
C HIS A 496 -5.49 67.75 -8.61
N GLN A 497 -6.53 67.41 -7.86
CA GLN A 497 -7.51 68.35 -7.31
C GLN A 497 -7.00 69.02 -6.02
N LEU A 498 -5.99 68.44 -5.37
CA LEU A 498 -5.35 69.03 -4.19
C LEU A 498 -4.36 70.14 -4.53
N TYR A 499 -4.02 70.30 -5.81
CA TYR A 499 -3.10 71.32 -6.29
C TYR A 499 -3.80 72.32 -7.20
N PRO A 500 -3.29 73.55 -7.33
CA PRO A 500 -3.72 74.46 -8.38
C PRO A 500 -3.54 73.84 -9.78
N PRO A 501 -4.32 74.27 -10.78
CA PRO A 501 -4.25 73.73 -12.13
C PRO A 501 -2.83 73.69 -12.70
N GLY A 502 -2.38 72.50 -13.13
CA GLY A 502 -1.06 72.28 -13.73
C GLY A 502 0.09 72.02 -12.73
N VAL A 503 -0.06 72.37 -11.46
CA VAL A 503 1.01 72.26 -10.46
C VAL A 503 1.33 70.79 -10.13
N ALA A 504 0.33 69.92 -9.97
CA ALA A 504 0.55 68.49 -9.71
C ALA A 504 1.41 67.81 -10.81
N LYS A 505 1.21 68.18 -12.08
CA LYS A 505 2.01 67.65 -13.20
C LYS A 505 3.44 68.19 -13.16
N ARG A 506 3.62 69.46 -12.81
CA ARG A 506 4.94 70.07 -12.60
C ARG A 506 5.70 69.39 -11.47
N VAL A 507 5.04 69.16 -10.33
CA VAL A 507 5.60 68.42 -9.19
C VAL A 507 6.03 67.01 -9.61
N MET A 508 5.18 66.25 -10.31
CA MET A 508 5.56 64.92 -10.81
C MET A 508 6.73 64.95 -11.79
N ALA A 509 6.83 65.98 -12.65
CA ALA A 509 7.99 66.16 -13.51
C ALA A 509 9.25 66.46 -12.69
N MET A 510 9.17 67.31 -11.67
CA MET A 510 10.29 67.62 -10.77
C MET A 510 10.76 66.39 -9.99
N ILE A 511 9.86 65.53 -9.50
CA ILE A 511 10.24 64.28 -8.78
C ILE A 511 11.02 63.32 -9.71
N ARG A 512 10.69 63.29 -11.01
CA ARG A 512 11.38 62.44 -11.99
C ARG A 512 12.69 63.04 -12.48
N ALA A 513 12.86 64.35 -12.35
CA ALA A 513 14.02 65.09 -12.80
C ALA A 513 15.16 64.97 -11.77
N PRO A 514 16.40 64.69 -12.18
CA PRO A 514 17.51 64.47 -11.25
C PRO A 514 17.92 65.73 -10.48
N GLU A 515 17.59 66.92 -10.98
CA GLU A 515 18.03 68.21 -10.45
C GLU A 515 17.43 68.57 -9.08
N HIS A 516 16.35 67.90 -8.67
CA HIS A 516 15.57 68.28 -7.49
C HIS A 516 15.70 67.29 -6.32
N GLY A 517 16.81 66.55 -6.22
CA GLY A 517 17.04 65.57 -5.14
C GLY A 517 17.38 64.15 -5.63
N GLY A 518 17.57 63.96 -6.94
CA GLY A 518 17.85 62.67 -7.57
C GLY A 518 16.60 62.04 -8.20
N LYS A 519 16.81 61.10 -9.13
CA LYS A 519 15.72 60.47 -9.88
C LYS A 519 14.74 59.76 -8.94
N GLY A 520 13.47 60.17 -8.97
CA GLY A 520 12.39 59.61 -8.15
C GLY A 520 12.26 60.26 -6.77
N ARG A 521 12.95 61.38 -6.51
CA ARG A 521 12.87 62.14 -5.25
C ARG A 521 12.78 63.64 -5.51
N LEU A 522 12.06 64.32 -4.64
CA LEU A 522 11.90 65.76 -4.59
C LEU A 522 12.28 66.25 -3.19
N SER A 523 13.42 66.91 -3.12
CA SER A 523 13.88 67.69 -1.98
C SER A 523 12.89 68.81 -1.67
N LEU A 524 12.98 69.35 -0.45
CA LEU A 524 12.07 70.36 0.08
C LEU A 524 11.85 71.53 -0.90
N ILE A 525 10.61 71.72 -1.33
CA ILE A 525 10.16 72.91 -2.08
C ILE A 525 8.96 73.55 -1.39
N ARG A 526 8.75 74.84 -1.62
CA ARG A 526 7.54 75.54 -1.18
C ARG A 526 6.51 75.52 -2.32
N GLU A 527 5.31 75.07 -2.01
CA GLU A 527 4.19 74.98 -2.95
C GLU A 527 2.87 75.38 -2.25
N GLU A 528 1.78 75.40 -3.02
CA GLU A 528 0.43 75.67 -2.50
C GLU A 528 -0.47 74.47 -2.76
N LEU A 529 -1.23 74.05 -1.75
CA LEU A 529 -2.35 73.13 -1.91
C LEU A 529 -3.67 73.90 -1.93
N VAL A 530 -4.69 73.27 -2.50
CA VAL A 530 -6.07 73.76 -2.51
C VAL A 530 -6.84 72.98 -1.46
N HIS A 531 -7.30 73.68 -0.43
CA HIS A 531 -8.20 73.14 0.58
C HIS A 531 -9.62 72.96 -0.01
N ARG A 532 -10.45 72.09 0.58
CA ARG A 532 -11.85 71.85 0.14
C ARG A 532 -12.69 73.12 0.03
N SER A 533 -12.40 74.14 0.84
CA SER A 533 -13.07 75.46 0.79
C SER A 533 -12.65 76.33 -0.39
N GLY A 534 -11.62 75.93 -1.15
CA GLY A 534 -10.97 76.74 -2.19
C GLY A 534 -9.83 77.62 -1.69
N GLU A 535 -9.55 77.64 -0.38
CA GLU A 535 -8.41 78.35 0.21
C GLU A 535 -7.08 77.76 -0.29
N ARG A 536 -6.10 78.63 -0.60
CA ARG A 536 -4.74 78.20 -0.89
C ARG A 536 -3.94 78.09 0.39
N VAL A 537 -3.48 76.88 0.68
CA VAL A 537 -2.69 76.59 1.87
C VAL A 537 -1.21 76.50 1.48
N PRO A 538 -0.33 77.40 1.98
CA PRO A 538 1.09 77.32 1.71
C PRO A 538 1.69 76.13 2.46
N VAL A 539 2.40 75.27 1.73
CA VAL A 539 3.01 74.05 2.26
C VAL A 539 4.47 73.94 1.87
N ASN A 540 5.23 73.27 2.71
CA ASN A 540 6.49 72.69 2.29
C ASN A 540 6.25 71.26 1.83
N LEU A 541 6.69 70.93 0.63
CA LEU A 541 6.49 69.63 0.00
C LEU A 541 7.83 68.90 -0.16
N THR A 542 7.85 67.66 0.31
CA THR A 542 8.86 66.66 -0.07
C THR A 542 8.15 65.45 -0.65
N ALA A 543 8.68 64.87 -1.72
CA ALA A 543 8.00 63.75 -2.36
C ALA A 543 8.98 62.70 -2.90
N SER A 544 8.50 61.48 -3.05
CA SER A 544 9.28 60.38 -3.64
C SER A 544 8.39 59.40 -4.39
N ILE A 545 8.98 58.65 -5.32
CA ILE A 545 8.34 57.53 -6.01
C ILE A 545 8.84 56.23 -5.39
N VAL A 546 7.91 55.34 -5.07
CA VAL A 546 8.20 53.99 -4.59
C VAL A 546 8.32 53.04 -5.78
N TYR A 547 9.39 52.24 -5.78
CA TYR A 547 9.71 51.28 -6.83
C TYR A 547 9.60 49.85 -6.31
N GLU A 548 9.05 48.96 -7.12
CA GLU A 548 9.00 47.52 -6.85
C GLU A 548 9.49 46.78 -8.10
N GLY A 549 10.52 45.95 -7.96
CA GLY A 549 11.16 45.28 -9.11
C GLY A 549 11.64 46.23 -10.22
N GLY A 550 11.99 47.48 -9.88
CA GLY A 550 12.43 48.51 -10.82
C GLY A 550 11.30 49.27 -11.54
N ARG A 551 10.03 48.99 -11.23
CA ARG A 551 8.86 49.71 -11.79
C ARG A 551 8.31 50.72 -10.79
N GLU A 552 7.88 51.89 -11.26
CA GLU A 552 7.17 52.87 -10.43
C GLU A 552 5.82 52.28 -10.00
N VAL A 553 5.50 52.28 -8.70
CA VAL A 553 4.23 51.75 -8.17
C VAL A 553 3.29 52.88 -7.76
N PHE A 554 3.79 53.80 -6.91
CA PHE A 554 3.06 54.97 -6.43
C PHE A 554 4.03 56.09 -6.04
N SER A 555 3.52 57.31 -5.87
CA SER A 555 4.27 58.41 -5.27
C SER A 555 3.73 58.75 -3.88
N VAL A 556 4.62 59.21 -2.99
CA VAL A 556 4.29 59.69 -1.65
C VAL A 556 4.76 61.12 -1.52
N GLY A 557 3.86 62.02 -1.12
CA GLY A 557 4.17 63.39 -0.75
C GLY A 557 3.95 63.61 0.75
N ILE A 558 4.88 64.29 1.38
CA ILE A 558 4.78 64.80 2.75
C ILE A 558 4.67 66.32 2.66
N PHE A 559 3.63 66.86 3.29
CA PHE A 559 3.29 68.28 3.27
C PHE A 559 3.22 68.83 4.69
N THR A 560 4.07 69.82 4.97
CA THR A 560 4.07 70.55 6.23
C THR A 560 3.29 71.86 6.05
N ASP A 561 2.24 72.08 6.86
CA ASP A 561 1.46 73.34 6.84
C ASP A 561 2.31 74.50 7.37
N MET A 562 2.42 75.57 6.57
CA MET A 562 3.22 76.73 6.93
C MET A 562 2.40 77.89 7.53
N ARG A 563 1.06 77.80 7.60
CA ARG A 563 0.20 78.90 8.07
C ARG A 563 0.53 79.36 9.48
N ALA A 564 0.60 78.42 10.44
CA ALA A 564 0.89 78.74 11.84
C ALA A 564 2.28 79.38 12.00
N ARG A 565 3.28 78.85 11.29
CA ARG A 565 4.64 79.39 11.31
C ARG A 565 4.71 80.80 10.72
N MET A 566 4.08 81.02 9.57
CA MET A 566 4.03 82.35 8.94
C MET A 566 3.27 83.37 9.80
N GLN A 567 2.24 82.96 10.53
CA GLN A 567 1.53 83.83 11.48
C GLN A 567 2.42 84.20 12.67
N LEU A 568 3.18 83.25 13.21
CA LEU A 568 4.10 83.51 14.32
C LEU A 568 5.26 84.43 13.88
N GLU A 569 5.85 84.17 12.71
CA GLU A 569 6.91 85.01 12.12
C GLU A 569 6.41 86.45 11.92
N ARG A 570 5.17 86.66 11.45
CA ARG A 570 4.56 87.99 11.35
C ARG A 570 4.36 88.65 12.71
N LYS A 571 3.82 87.93 13.69
CA LYS A 571 3.62 88.46 15.06
C LYS A 571 4.94 88.84 15.73
N LEU A 572 5.99 88.05 15.56
CA LEU A 572 7.33 88.37 16.08
C LEU A 572 7.87 89.64 15.44
N SER A 573 7.80 89.75 14.11
CA SER A 573 8.21 90.96 13.40
C SER A 573 7.45 92.21 13.87
N ASP A 574 6.15 92.10 14.14
CA ASP A 574 5.34 93.21 14.68
C ASP A 574 5.75 93.59 16.11
N VAL A 575 6.05 92.61 16.97
CA VAL A 575 6.50 92.83 18.36
C VAL A 575 7.89 93.46 18.40
N GLU A 576 8.83 92.98 17.58
CA GLU A 576 10.18 93.56 17.46
C GLU A 576 10.09 95.04 17.09
N THR A 577 9.30 95.38 16.07
CA THR A 577 9.09 96.77 15.63
C THR A 577 8.55 97.64 16.77
N ARG A 578 7.56 97.16 17.52
CA ARG A 578 7.00 97.88 18.68
C ARG A 578 8.00 98.04 19.84
N LEU A 579 8.83 97.04 20.07
CA LEU A 579 9.85 97.09 21.12
C LEU A 579 10.91 98.14 20.80
N GLU A 580 11.39 98.19 19.55
CA GLU A 580 12.35 99.21 19.11
C GLU A 580 11.81 100.65 19.29
N GLU A 581 10.52 100.87 19.00
CA GLU A 581 9.86 102.17 19.20
C GLU A 581 9.73 102.53 20.70
N SER A 582 9.43 101.53 21.54
CA SER A 582 9.33 101.70 23.00
C SER A 582 10.68 102.01 23.63
N GLU A 583 11.75 101.28 23.25
CA GLU A 583 13.11 101.52 23.75
C GLU A 583 13.60 102.94 23.42
N LYS A 584 13.40 103.39 22.17
CA LYS A 584 13.73 104.77 21.76
C LYS A 584 12.97 105.80 22.60
N SER A 585 11.69 105.56 22.87
CA SER A 585 10.84 106.46 23.66
C SER A 585 11.26 106.50 25.13
N ALA A 586 11.62 105.36 25.73
CA ALA A 586 12.08 105.27 27.12
C ALA A 586 13.38 106.05 27.36
N VAL A 587 14.34 105.99 26.42
CA VAL A 587 15.59 106.76 26.50
C VAL A 587 15.32 108.27 26.46
N ILE A 588 14.41 108.72 25.59
CA ILE A 588 14.00 110.14 25.50
C ILE A 588 13.35 110.59 26.81
N VAL A 589 12.47 109.78 27.39
CA VAL A 589 11.80 110.07 28.67
C VAL A 589 12.80 110.16 29.83
N ALA A 590 13.76 109.24 29.91
CA ALA A 590 14.79 109.26 30.95
C ALA A 590 15.69 110.52 30.86
N LEU A 591 16.15 110.86 29.65
CA LEU A 591 16.97 112.06 29.40
C LEU A 591 16.20 113.36 29.69
N ALA A 592 14.92 113.41 29.35
CA ALA A 592 14.08 114.57 29.65
C ALA A 592 13.87 114.76 31.18
N GLY A 593 13.77 113.66 31.93
CA GLY A 593 13.66 113.68 33.39
C GLY A 593 14.92 114.21 34.08
N THR A 594 16.10 113.72 33.69
CA THR A 594 17.39 114.21 34.23
C THR A 594 17.64 115.67 33.85
N ALA A 595 17.42 116.05 32.59
CA ALA A 595 17.55 117.43 32.14
C ALA A 595 16.60 118.37 32.87
N ALA A 596 15.35 117.95 33.13
CA ALA A 596 14.41 118.76 33.89
C ALA A 596 14.83 118.95 35.35
N HIS A 597 15.43 117.94 35.99
CA HIS A 597 15.97 118.08 37.34
C HIS A 597 17.15 119.06 37.39
N GLU A 598 18.11 118.92 36.46
CA GLU A 598 19.28 119.78 36.40
C GLU A 598 18.96 121.22 36.01
N LEU A 599 17.94 121.48 35.19
CA LEU A 599 17.50 122.83 34.84
C LEU A 599 16.74 123.53 35.97
N ASN A 600 15.99 122.78 36.79
CA ASN A 600 15.24 123.35 37.92
C ASN A 600 16.16 123.94 39.01
N GLN A 601 17.33 123.35 39.24
CA GLN A 601 18.28 123.82 40.25
C GLN A 601 18.78 125.26 40.01
N PRO A 602 19.34 125.60 38.83
CA PRO A 602 19.76 126.97 38.54
C PRO A 602 18.55 127.91 38.41
N LEU A 603 17.42 127.47 37.85
CA LEU A 603 16.21 128.30 37.75
C LEU A 603 15.69 128.71 39.13
N THR A 604 15.66 127.80 40.09
CA THR A 604 15.27 128.10 41.49
C THR A 604 16.21 129.15 42.09
N SER A 605 17.50 129.05 41.79
CA SER A 605 18.51 130.00 42.25
C SER A 605 18.32 131.38 41.63
N VAL A 606 18.12 131.44 40.31
CA VAL A 606 17.86 132.70 39.56
C VAL A 606 16.58 133.37 40.05
N MET A 607 15.49 132.61 40.20
CA MET A 607 14.22 133.12 40.74
C MET A 607 14.40 133.66 42.17
N GLY A 608 15.08 132.92 43.05
CA GLY A 608 15.30 133.34 44.44
C GLY A 608 16.13 134.62 44.56
N TYR A 609 17.21 134.74 43.78
CA TYR A 609 17.99 135.99 43.76
C TYR A 609 17.22 137.16 43.15
N ALA A 610 16.47 136.93 42.06
CA ALA A 610 15.63 137.95 41.44
C ALA A 610 14.54 138.44 42.41
N GLU A 611 13.89 137.53 43.15
CA GLU A 611 12.87 137.87 44.15
C GLU A 611 13.44 138.67 45.32
N LEU A 612 14.62 138.27 45.85
CA LEU A 612 15.31 139.02 46.90
C LEU A 612 15.71 140.43 46.46
N LEU A 613 16.19 140.59 45.23
CA LEU A 613 16.51 141.90 44.65
C LEU A 613 15.25 142.74 44.47
N LYS A 614 14.18 142.14 43.94
CA LYS A 614 12.88 142.80 43.75
C LYS A 614 12.29 143.31 45.06
N ARG A 615 12.45 142.58 46.17
CA ARG A 615 11.99 142.98 47.50
C ARG A 615 12.79 144.12 48.14
N LYS A 616 14.06 144.31 47.72
CA LYS A 616 14.91 145.41 48.19
C LYS A 616 14.77 146.70 47.37
N LEU A 617 14.36 146.59 46.11
CA LEU A 617 14.16 147.72 45.21
C LEU A 617 12.77 148.33 45.40
N LYS A 618 12.65 149.66 45.28
CA LYS A 618 11.35 150.33 45.20
C LYS A 618 10.83 150.28 43.75
N GLU A 619 9.53 150.36 43.53
CA GLU A 619 8.95 150.26 42.17
C GLU A 619 9.45 151.36 41.21
N ASP A 620 9.90 152.50 41.75
CA ASP A 620 10.48 153.61 40.98
C ASP A 620 11.98 153.45 40.68
N ASP A 621 12.66 152.43 41.22
CA ASP A 621 14.08 152.17 40.91
C ASP A 621 14.23 151.71 39.46
N PHE A 622 15.22 152.27 38.75
CA PHE A 622 15.52 151.92 37.35
C PHE A 622 15.75 150.41 37.15
N ALA A 623 16.33 149.74 38.16
CA ALA A 623 16.63 148.31 38.14
C ALA A 623 15.41 147.41 38.43
N TRP A 624 14.28 147.94 38.91
CA TRP A 624 13.12 147.13 39.28
C TRP A 624 12.49 146.41 38.07
N LYS A 625 12.27 147.14 36.97
CA LYS A 625 11.68 146.56 35.74
C LYS A 625 12.52 145.43 35.13
N PRO A 626 13.85 145.57 34.93
CA PRO A 626 14.69 144.46 34.48
C PRO A 626 14.65 143.23 35.40
N VAL A 627 14.67 143.41 36.72
CA VAL A 627 14.61 142.30 37.68
C VAL A 627 13.26 141.58 37.65
N ASP A 628 12.16 142.32 37.50
CA ASP A 628 10.82 141.72 37.33
C ASP A 628 10.73 140.87 36.05
N ILE A 629 11.35 141.32 34.96
CA ILE A 629 11.43 140.53 33.71
C ILE A 629 12.23 139.25 33.94
N ILE A 630 13.39 139.32 34.60
CA ILE A 630 14.20 138.14 34.92
C ILE A 630 13.41 137.14 35.76
N TYR A 631 12.70 137.62 36.79
CA TYR A 631 11.88 136.76 37.63
C TYR A 631 10.77 136.07 36.83
N ARG A 632 9.98 136.82 36.03
CA ARG A 632 8.89 136.25 35.22
C ARG A 632 9.37 135.27 34.16
N GLU A 633 10.50 135.55 33.50
CA GLU A 633 11.05 134.62 32.51
C GLU A 633 11.64 133.37 33.17
N ALA A 634 12.29 133.49 34.33
CA ALA A 634 12.76 132.33 35.08
C ALA A 634 11.59 131.48 35.61
N GLU A 635 10.51 132.12 36.07
CA GLU A 635 9.27 131.46 36.48
C GLU A 635 8.61 130.73 35.30
N ARG A 636 8.52 131.38 34.14
CA ARG A 636 8.01 130.77 32.90
C ARG A 636 8.87 129.58 32.45
N MET A 637 10.19 129.70 32.50
CA MET A 637 11.12 128.60 32.21
C MET A 637 10.92 127.44 33.20
N ALA A 638 10.76 127.73 34.49
CA ALA A 638 10.50 126.72 35.52
C ALA A 638 9.16 126.01 35.28
N GLU A 639 8.11 126.72 34.84
CA GLU A 639 6.85 126.10 34.44
C GLU A 639 6.98 125.17 33.23
N ILE A 640 7.73 125.57 32.20
CA ILE A 640 7.98 124.74 31.01
C ILE A 640 8.77 123.48 31.40
N VAL A 641 9.84 123.65 32.18
CA VAL A 641 10.67 122.55 32.69
C VAL A 641 9.84 121.63 33.60
N ARG A 642 8.94 122.18 34.41
CA ARG A 642 8.02 121.40 35.26
C ARG A 642 6.95 120.68 34.46
N LYS A 643 6.49 121.22 33.32
CA LYS A 643 5.61 120.50 32.38
C LYS A 643 6.35 119.34 31.71
N ILE A 644 7.60 119.53 31.27
CA ILE A 644 8.46 118.45 30.75
C ILE A 644 8.72 117.38 31.85
N GLY A 645 8.98 117.82 33.08
CA GLY A 645 9.15 116.95 34.26
C GLY A 645 7.88 116.19 34.69
N LYS A 646 6.68 116.72 34.39
CA LYS A 646 5.41 116.03 34.64
C LYS A 646 5.11 114.97 33.57
N ILE A 647 5.43 115.24 32.31
CA ILE A 647 5.30 114.26 31.21
C ILE A 647 6.23 113.06 31.44
N THR A 648 7.34 113.24 32.16
CA THR A 648 8.32 112.18 32.48
C THR A 648 8.03 111.40 33.77
N ARG A 649 7.07 111.86 34.60
CA ARG A 649 6.65 111.15 35.81
C ARG A 649 5.50 110.18 35.48
N TYR A 650 5.86 109.01 34.94
CA TYR A 650 4.97 107.86 35.01
C TYR A 650 4.99 107.31 36.45
N GLU A 651 3.87 107.37 37.16
CA GLU A 651 3.67 106.63 38.41
C GLU A 651 3.64 105.13 38.09
N THR A 652 4.73 104.45 38.40
CA THR A 652 4.80 102.99 38.43
C THR A 652 4.11 102.51 39.71
N LYS A 653 2.86 102.03 39.63
CA LYS A 653 2.27 101.26 40.73
C LYS A 653 2.92 99.88 40.76
N SER A 654 3.62 99.57 41.86
CA SER A 654 4.09 98.22 42.16
C SER A 654 2.90 97.27 42.34
N TYR A 655 2.81 96.23 41.52
CA TYR A 655 2.09 95.00 41.84
C TYR A 655 3.10 93.87 41.97
N MET A 656 2.92 93.03 42.98
CA MET A 656 3.91 92.07 43.49
C MET A 656 4.47 91.11 42.42
N GLY A 657 5.79 90.97 42.40
CA GLY A 657 6.54 90.01 41.57
C GLY A 657 7.49 90.69 40.60
N ALA A 658 8.72 90.18 40.44
CA ALA A 658 9.89 90.85 39.86
C ALA A 658 9.87 91.12 38.34
N GLN A 659 8.76 91.61 37.78
CA GLN A 659 8.67 92.06 36.39
C GLN A 659 7.97 93.42 36.30
N GLN A 660 8.69 94.43 35.79
CA GLN A 660 8.12 95.72 35.41
C GLN A 660 7.57 95.61 33.99
N ILE A 661 6.26 95.79 33.82
CA ILE A 661 5.61 95.89 32.51
C ILE A 661 5.20 97.36 32.32
N LEU A 662 5.73 98.01 31.27
CA LEU A 662 5.26 99.31 30.80
C LEU A 662 3.86 99.12 30.18
N ASP A 663 2.83 99.68 30.80
CA ASP A 663 1.47 99.69 30.23
C ASP A 663 1.30 100.93 29.34
N LEU A 664 1.34 100.73 28.02
CA LEU A 664 1.36 101.78 26.99
C LEU A 664 -0.04 102.16 26.45
N ASP A 665 -1.12 101.48 26.87
CA ASP A 665 -2.44 101.61 26.23
C ASP A 665 -3.38 102.67 26.86
N LYS A 666 -2.88 103.56 27.72
CA LYS A 666 -3.69 104.65 28.32
C LYS A 666 -3.32 106.08 27.91
N ALA A 667 -2.49 106.26 26.89
CA ALA A 667 -2.09 107.59 26.44
C ALA A 667 -2.90 108.16 25.25
N THR A 668 -3.93 107.47 24.74
CA THR A 668 -4.76 107.94 23.62
C THR A 668 -6.26 107.89 23.93
N SER A 669 -6.68 108.59 24.98
CA SER A 669 -8.08 109.00 25.12
C SER A 669 -8.12 110.50 25.43
N HIS A 670 -8.08 111.30 24.38
CA HIS A 670 -8.59 112.68 24.42
C HIS A 670 -10.13 112.59 24.46
N GLU A 671 -10.73 112.90 25.60
CA GLU A 671 -12.07 113.49 25.67
C GLU A 671 -11.90 114.97 26.04
N ASP A 672 -12.41 115.81 25.14
CA ASP A 672 -12.58 117.28 25.09
C ASP A 672 -11.36 118.23 25.18
#